data_AF-A0A934FGC6-F1
#
_entry.id   AF-A0A934FGC6-F1
#
_cell.length_a   1.000
_cell.length_b   1.000
_cell.length_c   1.000
_cell.angle_alpha   90.00
_cell.angle_beta   90.00
_cell.angle_gamma   90.00
#
_symmetry.space_group_name_H-M   'P 1'
#
loop_
_entity.id
_entity.type
_entity.pdbx_description
1 polymer ?
#
loop_
_entity_poly.entity_id
_entity_poly.type
_entity_poly.pdbx_seq_one_letter_code
_entity_poly.pdbx_strand_id
1 'polypeptide(L)'
;MSIKHKNATYLPATYSPVARLNPKLLYILLSLIPLCVFLNSLQSGFVYDDIGVIEDNYFIRSLQNIPKIFSKDYFHLANELSYRPIVTLTYFLDYVIWRLNPSGYHLTNVILHTINCFLLYAVVLRLARMRPVALLSAVLFSMHPCVTEAVNAISYREDILATLFIFLSCLCLILSGKKVYYALSLLSYLLSLFSKETAIVMPMFILLWWIFFMRKRHPSFHPVREGTGNFPSASQLNGSESFSPAKSRWVRDFTNYFLGYILISIFYLIIRFIVLKNPLEASVGYLQGSITINFMTMAKILASYVKLMFLPFHLSADYTIAPVLSILDASFITSLTLLAAVGFIIFKMIPTTVSLHVLYRDRMYSMFMLCFFAALLPVLNIIPIGHIMADRYLYLPVAGFCTAISGFLLRGAITQFPVNKQEKFPVYNHNILSNYAFVIPLIAVICIFFTARTVLRNRDWQNEYIFWTKILSEQPQNYDAHNNLGSYFYKQGALDRAICELEEAVRLKKNYPEGHNSLGTMYIDKGLIDKAIAEYVEAVKYKPVFPQAYYNLGNACIKKGMVDDAIKFFGKAISQGMYNPQIFNNLGSAYMKKGMMDEAVAQYQRALSVYRDFAEVHSNLGYVYTEKGDLDRAVFELKEALRLQPSHANAHNNLGAVYCQQGLWDMALDEFMKAVRFDPKNASAHKNIGMIYFTKGDKQRAREHLLQMLRYDPNYLKDAGIYAIVSELGLIKD
;
A
#
# COMPACT_ATOMS: atom_id res chain seq x y z
N MET A 1 -18.16 4.26 -65.28
CA MET A 1 -19.50 4.90 -65.29
C MET A 1 -19.70 5.66 -63.99
N SER A 2 -19.85 6.98 -64.07
CA SER A 2 -20.08 7.89 -62.93
C SER A 2 -21.55 7.80 -62.50
N ILE A 3 -21.84 7.15 -61.37
CA ILE A 3 -23.15 7.25 -60.73
C ILE A 3 -23.13 8.53 -59.89
N LYS A 4 -23.69 9.60 -60.46
CA LYS A 4 -24.03 10.84 -59.75
C LYS A 4 -25.07 10.54 -58.67
N HIS A 5 -24.64 10.40 -57.41
CA HIS A 5 -25.54 10.44 -56.25
C HIS A 5 -26.07 11.87 -56.02
N LYS A 6 -26.96 12.34 -56.92
CA LYS A 6 -27.56 13.69 -56.80
C LYS A 6 -28.69 13.80 -55.78
N ASN A 7 -29.10 12.70 -55.11
CA ASN A 7 -30.27 12.67 -54.22
C ASN A 7 -30.00 12.18 -52.78
N ALA A 8 -28.74 12.10 -52.33
CA ALA A 8 -28.43 11.68 -50.96
C ALA A 8 -28.52 12.87 -49.98
N THR A 9 -29.36 12.74 -48.95
CA THR A 9 -29.37 13.66 -47.78
C THR A 9 -28.63 13.01 -46.62
N TYR A 10 -27.74 13.76 -45.98
CA TYR A 10 -27.10 13.35 -44.74
C TYR A 10 -28.07 13.58 -43.58
N LEU A 11 -28.48 12.51 -42.90
CA LEU A 11 -29.23 12.65 -41.65
C LEU A 11 -28.25 13.03 -40.53
N PRO A 12 -28.60 13.98 -39.65
CA PRO A 12 -27.87 14.21 -38.41
C PRO A 12 -27.73 12.88 -37.64
N ALA A 13 -26.62 12.67 -36.93
CA ALA A 13 -26.36 11.45 -36.18
C ALA A 13 -27.49 11.06 -35.19
N THR A 14 -28.35 12.02 -34.82
CA THR A 14 -29.56 11.80 -34.01
C THR A 14 -30.64 10.97 -34.72
N TYR A 15 -30.63 10.87 -36.06
CA TYR A 15 -31.69 10.26 -36.87
C TYR A 15 -31.29 8.97 -37.62
N SER A 16 -30.06 8.46 -37.45
CA SER A 16 -29.64 7.18 -38.07
C SER A 16 -30.15 5.97 -37.25
N PRO A 17 -30.93 5.04 -37.85
CA PRO A 17 -31.43 3.84 -37.16
C PRO A 17 -30.32 2.81 -36.86
N VAL A 18 -29.25 2.78 -37.66
CA VAL A 18 -28.16 1.79 -37.57
C VAL A 18 -27.18 2.10 -36.41
N ALA A 19 -27.24 3.29 -35.82
CA ALA A 19 -26.28 3.76 -34.82
C ALA A 19 -26.80 3.83 -33.37
N ARG A 20 -28.06 3.45 -33.10
CA ARG A 20 -28.58 3.41 -31.73
C ARG A 20 -28.38 2.02 -31.13
N LEU A 21 -27.22 1.79 -30.52
CA LEU A 21 -27.08 0.71 -29.54
C LEU A 21 -28.20 0.87 -28.51
N ASN A 22 -28.91 -0.22 -28.20
CA ASN A 22 -29.97 -0.19 -27.21
C ASN A 22 -29.36 0.30 -25.88
N PRO A 23 -29.86 1.39 -25.27
CA PRO A 23 -29.31 1.90 -24.03
C PRO A 23 -29.29 0.84 -22.93
N LYS A 24 -30.26 -0.08 -22.90
CA LYS A 24 -30.26 -1.21 -21.95
C LYS A 24 -29.06 -2.13 -22.16
N LEU A 25 -28.76 -2.48 -23.42
CA LEU A 25 -27.60 -3.32 -23.76
C LEU A 25 -26.28 -2.64 -23.37
N LEU A 26 -26.18 -1.33 -23.54
CA LEU A 26 -25.02 -0.54 -23.10
C LEU A 26 -24.78 -0.65 -21.59
N TYR A 27 -25.82 -0.42 -20.78
CA TYR A 27 -25.72 -0.52 -19.32
C TYR A 27 -25.34 -1.95 -18.90
N ILE A 28 -25.94 -2.96 -19.53
CA ILE A 28 -25.61 -4.37 -19.28
C ILE A 28 -24.13 -4.64 -19.58
N LEU A 29 -23.60 -4.19 -20.73
CA LEU A 29 -22.20 -4.40 -21.10
C LEU A 29 -21.24 -3.71 -20.12
N LEU A 30 -21.51 -2.46 -19.77
CA LEU A 30 -20.66 -1.69 -18.85
C LEU A 30 -20.70 -2.20 -17.41
N SER A 31 -21.74 -2.95 -17.02
CA SER A 31 -21.82 -3.61 -15.71
C SER A 31 -21.21 -5.02 -15.73
N LEU A 32 -21.54 -5.85 -16.72
CA LEU A 32 -21.15 -7.26 -16.73
C LEU A 32 -19.68 -7.47 -17.11
N ILE A 33 -19.13 -6.68 -18.03
CA ILE A 33 -17.74 -6.88 -18.48
C ILE A 33 -16.75 -6.75 -17.32
N PRO A 34 -16.68 -5.63 -16.57
CA PRO A 34 -15.76 -5.53 -15.45
C PRO A 34 -16.00 -6.61 -14.39
N LEU A 35 -17.26 -6.93 -14.09
CA LEU A 35 -17.61 -7.97 -13.12
C LEU A 35 -17.09 -9.36 -13.56
N CYS A 36 -17.26 -9.73 -14.82
CA CYS A 36 -16.76 -11.01 -15.35
C CYS A 36 -15.23 -11.05 -15.41
N VAL A 37 -14.59 -9.95 -15.80
CA VAL A 37 -13.13 -9.83 -15.90
C VAL A 37 -12.45 -9.98 -14.54
N PHE A 38 -13.09 -9.50 -13.46
CA PHE A 38 -12.57 -9.58 -12.10
C PHE A 38 -13.25 -10.64 -11.23
N LEU A 39 -14.10 -11.50 -11.79
CA LEU A 39 -14.86 -12.47 -10.99
C LEU A 39 -13.95 -13.40 -10.18
N ASN A 40 -12.79 -13.75 -10.72
CA ASN A 40 -11.83 -14.63 -10.06
C ASN A 40 -11.01 -13.95 -8.96
N SER A 41 -11.03 -12.62 -8.82
CA SER A 41 -10.38 -11.93 -7.70
C SER A 41 -11.21 -11.98 -6.41
N LEU A 42 -12.51 -12.29 -6.49
CA LEU A 42 -13.35 -12.46 -5.30
C LEU A 42 -12.94 -13.64 -4.42
N GLN A 43 -12.13 -14.56 -4.92
CA GLN A 43 -11.60 -15.71 -4.19
C GLN A 43 -10.25 -15.43 -3.52
N SER A 44 -9.68 -14.23 -3.70
CA SER A 44 -8.40 -13.83 -3.12
C SER A 44 -8.54 -13.48 -1.63
N GLY A 45 -7.47 -13.70 -0.86
CA GLY A 45 -7.35 -13.28 0.54
C GLY A 45 -6.74 -11.88 0.69
N PHE A 46 -6.62 -11.40 1.93
CA PHE A 46 -5.80 -10.23 2.23
C PHE A 46 -4.33 -10.55 1.98
N VAL A 47 -3.62 -9.66 1.28
CA VAL A 47 -2.19 -9.82 0.99
C VAL A 47 -1.44 -8.51 1.18
N TYR A 48 -0.18 -8.61 1.61
CA TYR A 48 0.73 -7.48 1.76
C TYR A 48 0.13 -6.34 2.62
N ASP A 49 -0.01 -5.13 2.06
CA ASP A 49 -0.52 -3.95 2.75
C ASP A 49 -1.95 -4.12 3.29
N ASP A 50 -2.74 -5.03 2.71
CA ASP A 50 -4.11 -5.32 3.17
C ASP A 50 -4.12 -5.82 4.62
N ILE A 51 -3.07 -6.53 5.04
CA ILE A 51 -2.98 -7.10 6.39
C ILE A 51 -2.84 -5.97 7.41
N GLY A 52 -1.91 -5.03 7.16
CA GLY A 52 -1.69 -3.90 8.07
C GLY A 52 -2.83 -2.88 8.07
N VAL A 53 -3.49 -2.68 6.92
CA VAL A 53 -4.53 -1.65 6.75
C VAL A 53 -5.92 -2.17 7.15
N ILE A 54 -6.19 -3.47 7.02
CA ILE A 54 -7.51 -4.08 7.26
C ILE A 54 -7.46 -5.12 8.38
N GLU A 55 -6.67 -6.18 8.21
CA GLU A 55 -6.71 -7.34 9.10
C GLU A 55 -6.26 -7.00 10.52
N ASP A 56 -5.08 -6.41 10.67
CA ASP A 56 -4.49 -6.01 11.96
C ASP A 56 -4.98 -4.64 12.45
N ASN A 57 -5.82 -3.97 11.65
CA ASN A 57 -6.25 -2.61 11.94
C ASN A 57 -7.52 -2.59 12.81
N TYR A 58 -7.34 -2.34 14.10
CA TYR A 58 -8.47 -2.21 15.04
C TYR A 58 -9.21 -0.87 14.91
N PHE A 59 -8.59 0.15 14.31
CA PHE A 59 -9.18 1.47 14.20
C PHE A 59 -10.47 1.47 13.37
N ILE A 60 -10.48 0.74 12.25
CA ILE A 60 -11.63 0.64 11.34
C ILE A 60 -12.81 -0.16 11.89
N ARG A 61 -12.64 -0.84 13.03
CA ARG A 61 -13.62 -1.81 13.55
C ARG A 61 -14.79 -1.17 14.31
N SER A 62 -14.71 0.12 14.65
CA SER A 62 -15.73 0.84 15.42
C SER A 62 -16.06 2.21 14.83
N LEU A 63 -17.32 2.44 14.46
CA LEU A 63 -17.78 3.72 13.91
C LEU A 63 -17.55 4.91 14.86
N GLN A 64 -17.37 4.67 16.17
CA GLN A 64 -17.03 5.71 17.15
C GLN A 64 -15.65 6.33 16.89
N ASN A 65 -14.79 5.66 16.13
CA ASN A 65 -13.47 6.17 15.76
C ASN A 65 -13.49 7.14 14.57
N ILE A 66 -14.62 7.27 13.84
CA ILE A 66 -14.72 8.16 12.67
C ILE A 66 -14.27 9.61 12.96
N PRO A 67 -14.65 10.25 14.08
CA PRO A 67 -14.18 11.61 14.37
C PRO A 67 -12.65 11.73 14.47
N LYS A 68 -11.95 10.65 14.87
CA LYS A 68 -10.49 10.63 15.00
C LYS A 68 -9.78 10.65 13.65
N ILE A 69 -10.49 10.39 12.54
CA ILE A 69 -9.95 10.53 11.18
C ILE A 69 -9.50 11.97 10.91
N PHE A 70 -10.11 12.95 11.55
CA PHE A 70 -9.76 14.37 11.39
C PHE A 70 -8.86 14.89 12.53
N SER A 71 -8.15 14.00 13.22
CA SER A 71 -7.24 14.31 14.32
C SER A 71 -5.78 14.03 13.96
N LYS A 72 -4.85 14.55 14.77
CA LYS A 72 -3.41 14.26 14.61
C LYS A 72 -3.05 12.80 14.89
N ASP A 73 -3.89 12.10 15.65
CA ASP A 73 -3.68 10.69 15.99
C ASP A 73 -3.98 9.74 14.82
N TYR A 74 -4.53 10.26 13.71
CA TYR A 74 -4.89 9.49 12.52
C TYR A 74 -3.77 8.54 12.08
N PHE A 75 -2.54 9.02 11.93
CA PHE A 75 -1.44 8.21 11.40
C PHE A 75 -1.10 7.02 12.30
N HIS A 76 -1.11 7.24 13.62
CA HIS A 76 -0.84 6.19 14.60
C HIS A 76 -1.99 5.18 14.68
N LEU A 77 -3.24 5.64 14.55
CA LEU A 77 -4.41 4.79 14.68
C LEU A 77 -4.74 4.03 13.39
N ALA A 78 -4.70 4.70 12.24
CA ALA A 78 -5.06 4.14 10.96
C ALA A 78 -3.97 3.24 10.37
N ASN A 79 -2.74 3.30 10.90
CA ASN A 79 -1.58 2.58 10.37
C ASN A 79 -1.29 2.93 8.89
N GLU A 80 -1.51 4.20 8.52
CA GLU A 80 -1.28 4.71 7.17
C GLU A 80 -0.15 5.76 7.17
N LEU A 81 0.68 5.75 6.11
CA LEU A 81 1.77 6.71 5.95
C LEU A 81 1.27 8.09 5.48
N SER A 82 0.18 8.14 4.72
CA SER A 82 -0.36 9.35 4.11
C SER A 82 -1.77 9.65 4.58
N TYR A 83 -2.15 10.92 4.60
CA TYR A 83 -3.48 11.33 5.03
C TYR A 83 -4.54 11.06 3.95
N ARG A 84 -5.33 9.99 4.09
CA ARG A 84 -6.31 9.51 3.10
C ARG A 84 -7.68 9.22 3.72
N PRO A 85 -8.31 10.22 4.35
CA PRO A 85 -9.49 10.01 5.19
C PRO A 85 -10.69 9.40 4.45
N ILE A 86 -10.84 9.68 3.15
CA ILE A 86 -11.94 9.12 2.35
C ILE A 86 -11.76 7.61 2.14
N VAL A 87 -10.52 7.15 1.97
CA VAL A 87 -10.19 5.74 1.79
C VAL A 87 -10.49 4.99 3.08
N THR A 88 -9.97 5.47 4.22
CA THR A 88 -10.22 4.90 5.53
C THR A 88 -11.71 4.84 5.86
N LEU A 89 -12.48 5.90 5.53
CA LEU A 89 -13.95 5.89 5.69
C LEU A 89 -14.62 4.74 4.91
N THR A 90 -14.13 4.40 3.72
CA THR A 90 -14.66 3.23 3.00
C THR A 90 -14.32 1.91 3.66
N TYR A 91 -13.19 1.82 4.38
CA TYR A 91 -12.84 0.63 5.16
C TYR A 91 -13.72 0.45 6.39
N PHE A 92 -14.15 1.53 7.05
CA PHE A 92 -15.18 1.46 8.09
C PHE A 92 -16.48 0.88 7.53
N LEU A 93 -16.93 1.36 6.37
CA LEU A 93 -18.15 0.87 5.72
C LEU A 93 -18.04 -0.60 5.33
N ASP A 94 -16.92 -0.99 4.70
CA ASP A 94 -16.70 -2.39 4.36
C ASP A 94 -16.63 -3.28 5.60
N TYR A 95 -15.98 -2.84 6.68
CA TYR A 95 -15.93 -3.65 7.91
C TYR A 95 -17.33 -3.84 8.52
N VAL A 96 -18.19 -2.82 8.45
CA VAL A 96 -19.59 -2.92 8.92
C VAL A 96 -20.36 -3.96 8.11
N ILE A 97 -20.16 -4.02 6.80
CA ILE A 97 -20.92 -4.88 5.88
C ILE A 97 -20.32 -6.30 5.82
N TRP A 98 -19.00 -6.40 5.68
CA TRP A 98 -18.27 -7.62 5.32
C TRP A 98 -17.45 -8.21 6.47
N ARG A 99 -17.25 -7.48 7.57
CA ARG A 99 -16.32 -7.85 8.65
C ARG A 99 -14.93 -8.12 8.08
N LEU A 100 -14.27 -9.24 8.40
CA LEU A 100 -12.97 -9.61 7.84
C LEU A 100 -13.11 -10.61 6.68
N ASN A 101 -14.20 -10.55 5.90
CA ASN A 101 -14.38 -11.38 4.71
C ASN A 101 -13.75 -10.69 3.48
N PRO A 102 -12.60 -11.17 2.95
CA PRO A 102 -11.88 -10.51 1.85
C PRO A 102 -12.71 -10.39 0.57
N SER A 103 -13.55 -11.37 0.27
CA SER A 103 -14.41 -11.38 -0.93
C SER A 103 -15.30 -10.15 -1.02
N GLY A 104 -15.78 -9.65 0.13
CA GLY A 104 -16.60 -8.44 0.21
C GLY A 104 -15.82 -7.18 -0.16
N TYR A 105 -14.59 -7.05 0.31
CA TYR A 105 -13.72 -5.91 -0.01
C TYR A 105 -13.31 -5.90 -1.49
N HIS A 106 -12.98 -7.07 -2.06
CA HIS A 106 -12.72 -7.19 -3.49
C HIS A 106 -13.97 -6.83 -4.31
N LEU A 107 -15.17 -7.27 -3.88
CA LEU A 107 -16.41 -6.88 -4.53
C LEU A 107 -16.63 -5.37 -4.50
N THR A 108 -16.38 -4.71 -3.36
CA THR A 108 -16.42 -3.25 -3.26
C THR A 108 -15.48 -2.59 -4.28
N ASN A 109 -14.23 -3.07 -4.42
CA ASN A 109 -13.29 -2.55 -5.41
C ASN A 109 -13.79 -2.71 -6.86
N VAL A 110 -14.33 -3.90 -7.20
CA VAL A 110 -14.88 -4.17 -8.53
C VAL A 110 -16.08 -3.28 -8.84
N ILE A 111 -16.95 -3.04 -7.85
CA ILE A 111 -18.07 -2.10 -7.99
C ILE A 111 -17.56 -0.68 -8.23
N LEU A 112 -16.60 -0.20 -7.44
CA LEU A 112 -16.01 1.13 -7.61
C LEU A 112 -15.32 1.29 -8.98
N HIS A 113 -14.60 0.27 -9.45
CA HIS A 113 -14.01 0.26 -10.79
C HIS A 113 -15.08 0.26 -11.90
N THR A 114 -16.18 -0.47 -11.70
CA THR A 114 -17.33 -0.46 -12.61
C THR A 114 -17.94 0.95 -12.70
N ILE A 115 -18.09 1.64 -11.57
CA ILE A 115 -18.54 3.05 -11.52
C ILE A 115 -17.58 3.95 -12.31
N ASN A 116 -16.27 3.75 -12.18
CA ASN A 116 -15.29 4.50 -12.97
C ASN A 116 -15.45 4.27 -14.48
N CYS A 117 -15.80 3.06 -14.92
CA CYS A 117 -16.08 2.78 -16.32
C CYS A 117 -17.31 3.57 -16.82
N PHE A 118 -18.37 3.66 -16.02
CA PHE A 118 -19.54 4.49 -16.33
C PHE A 118 -19.22 5.99 -16.36
N LEU A 119 -18.43 6.47 -15.41
CA LEU A 119 -18.03 7.87 -15.35
C LEU A 119 -17.11 8.24 -16.53
N LEU A 120 -16.15 7.38 -16.88
CA LEU A 120 -15.31 7.56 -18.06
C LEU A 120 -16.16 7.61 -19.34
N TYR A 121 -17.09 6.65 -19.50
CA TYR A 121 -18.05 6.67 -20.60
C TYR A 121 -18.80 8.01 -20.68
N ALA A 122 -19.33 8.50 -19.55
CA ALA A 122 -20.08 9.75 -19.50
C ALA A 122 -19.21 10.97 -19.85
N VAL A 123 -18.00 11.07 -19.31
CA VAL A 123 -17.05 12.15 -19.60
C VAL A 123 -16.68 12.15 -21.08
N VAL A 124 -16.25 11.01 -21.62
CA VAL A 124 -15.85 10.89 -23.02
C VAL A 124 -17.04 11.12 -23.95
N LEU A 125 -18.23 10.63 -23.63
CA LEU A 125 -19.43 10.87 -24.43
C LEU A 125 -19.75 12.37 -24.54
N ARG A 126 -19.60 13.12 -23.45
CA ARG A 126 -19.89 14.56 -23.43
C ARG A 126 -18.84 15.37 -24.17
N LEU A 127 -17.56 14.96 -24.11
CA LEU A 127 -16.45 15.63 -24.79
C LEU A 127 -16.37 15.26 -26.28
N ALA A 128 -16.38 13.97 -26.60
CA ALA A 128 -16.21 13.43 -27.95
C ALA A 128 -17.49 13.49 -28.79
N ARG A 129 -18.67 13.46 -28.13
CA ARG A 129 -19.99 13.31 -28.77
C ARG A 129 -20.11 12.08 -29.68
N MET A 130 -19.28 11.05 -29.43
CA MET A 130 -19.26 9.80 -30.18
C MET A 130 -19.45 8.61 -29.24
N ARG A 131 -20.65 8.01 -29.27
CA ARG A 131 -21.00 6.85 -28.44
C ARG A 131 -20.06 5.66 -28.62
N PRO A 132 -19.64 5.27 -29.85
CA PRO A 132 -18.74 4.13 -30.03
C PRO A 132 -17.37 4.36 -29.41
N VAL A 133 -16.82 5.58 -29.52
CA VAL A 133 -15.54 5.93 -28.90
C VAL A 133 -15.66 5.88 -27.38
N ALA A 134 -16.70 6.50 -26.81
CA ALA A 134 -16.92 6.46 -25.37
C ALA A 134 -17.10 5.04 -24.83
N LEU A 135 -17.86 4.19 -25.55
CA LEU A 135 -18.07 2.80 -25.18
C LEU A 135 -16.77 2.00 -25.24
N LEU A 136 -16.05 2.07 -26.35
CA LEU A 136 -14.77 1.36 -26.50
C LEU A 136 -13.74 1.84 -25.46
N SER A 137 -13.72 3.13 -25.13
CA SER A 137 -12.83 3.69 -24.10
C SER A 137 -13.11 3.06 -22.74
N ALA A 138 -14.37 2.97 -22.34
CA ALA A 138 -14.79 2.37 -21.07
C ALA A 138 -14.57 0.85 -21.04
N VAL A 139 -14.84 0.16 -22.15
CA VAL A 139 -14.61 -1.29 -22.28
C VAL A 139 -13.13 -1.61 -22.18
N LEU A 140 -12.28 -0.93 -22.96
CA LEU A 140 -10.83 -1.13 -22.89
C LEU A 140 -10.30 -0.81 -21.49
N PHE A 141 -10.75 0.29 -20.88
CA PHE A 141 -10.38 0.65 -19.51
C PHE A 141 -10.78 -0.43 -18.49
N SER A 142 -11.97 -1.02 -18.62
CA SER A 142 -12.47 -2.04 -17.69
C SER A 142 -11.70 -3.36 -17.70
N MET A 143 -10.95 -3.63 -18.77
CA MET A 143 -10.26 -4.90 -18.98
C MET A 143 -8.76 -4.74 -19.12
N HIS A 144 -8.22 -3.52 -19.07
CA HIS A 144 -6.81 -3.26 -19.30
C HIS A 144 -5.95 -3.86 -18.17
N PRO A 145 -4.93 -4.69 -18.45
CA PRO A 145 -4.18 -5.37 -17.39
C PRO A 145 -3.50 -4.45 -16.38
N CYS A 146 -3.05 -3.25 -16.77
CA CYS A 146 -2.47 -2.28 -15.83
C CYS A 146 -3.44 -1.74 -14.76
N VAL A 147 -4.75 -1.97 -14.86
CA VAL A 147 -5.68 -1.58 -13.78
C VAL A 147 -5.75 -2.61 -12.66
N THR A 148 -5.18 -3.81 -12.86
CA THR A 148 -5.33 -4.96 -11.95
C THR A 148 -4.78 -4.72 -10.55
N GLU A 149 -3.61 -4.11 -10.39
CA GLU A 149 -3.03 -3.84 -9.07
C GLU A 149 -3.99 -2.97 -8.24
N ALA A 150 -4.48 -1.87 -8.80
CA ALA A 150 -5.39 -0.97 -8.10
C ALA A 150 -6.76 -1.61 -7.77
N VAL A 151 -7.23 -2.55 -8.60
CA VAL A 151 -8.52 -3.24 -8.38
C VAL A 151 -8.39 -4.41 -7.40
N ASN A 152 -7.33 -5.21 -7.50
CA ASN A 152 -7.15 -6.41 -6.68
C ASN A 152 -6.61 -6.10 -5.29
N ALA A 153 -5.64 -5.19 -5.15
CA ALA A 153 -5.15 -4.79 -3.84
C ALA A 153 -6.22 -3.95 -3.12
N ILE A 154 -6.72 -4.43 -1.99
CA ILE A 154 -7.80 -3.75 -1.24
C ILE A 154 -7.29 -2.42 -0.68
N SER A 155 -6.05 -2.45 -0.20
CA SER A 155 -5.29 -1.32 0.30
C SER A 155 -4.99 -0.25 -0.74
N TYR A 156 -5.02 -0.54 -2.06
CA TYR A 156 -4.77 0.45 -3.13
C TYR A 156 -6.05 1.07 -3.72
N ARG A 157 -7.17 0.94 -3.01
CA ARG A 157 -8.46 1.54 -3.38
C ARG A 157 -8.36 3.07 -3.56
N GLU A 158 -7.37 3.74 -2.98
CA GLU A 158 -7.12 5.17 -3.20
C GLU A 158 -7.08 5.57 -4.67
N ASP A 159 -6.52 4.73 -5.55
CA ASP A 159 -6.43 5.02 -6.98
C ASP A 159 -7.80 4.99 -7.66
N ILE A 160 -8.63 4.02 -7.26
CA ILE A 160 -10.00 3.87 -7.74
C ILE A 160 -10.83 5.08 -7.30
N LEU A 161 -10.78 5.43 -6.01
CA LEU A 161 -11.56 6.52 -5.43
C LEU A 161 -11.11 7.89 -5.95
N ALA A 162 -9.79 8.15 -6.03
CA ALA A 162 -9.27 9.38 -6.58
C ALA A 162 -9.73 9.57 -8.04
N THR A 163 -9.69 8.51 -8.85
CA THR A 163 -10.14 8.53 -10.24
C THR A 163 -11.65 8.75 -10.35
N LEU A 164 -12.45 8.12 -9.47
CA LEU A 164 -13.90 8.31 -9.39
C LEU A 164 -14.24 9.78 -9.21
N PHE A 165 -13.61 10.40 -8.23
CA PHE A 165 -13.85 11.80 -7.92
C PHE A 165 -13.28 12.76 -8.97
N ILE A 166 -12.18 12.41 -9.66
CA ILE A 166 -11.69 13.15 -10.84
C ILE A 166 -12.71 13.11 -11.97
N PHE A 167 -13.23 11.93 -12.33
CA PHE A 167 -14.23 11.85 -13.40
C PHE A 167 -15.53 12.54 -13.03
N LEU A 168 -15.97 12.44 -11.77
CA LEU A 168 -17.13 13.17 -11.29
C LEU A 168 -16.89 14.68 -11.35
N SER A 169 -15.71 15.15 -10.94
CA SER A 169 -15.30 16.54 -11.05
C SER A 169 -15.35 17.03 -12.51
N CYS A 170 -14.75 16.27 -13.44
CA CYS A 170 -14.80 16.55 -14.87
C CYS A 170 -16.23 16.61 -15.41
N LEU A 171 -17.08 15.64 -15.05
CA LEU A 171 -18.47 15.57 -15.51
C LEU A 171 -19.29 16.77 -15.01
N CYS A 172 -19.19 17.08 -13.72
CA CYS A 172 -19.84 18.24 -13.11
C CYS A 172 -19.35 19.55 -13.72
N LEU A 173 -18.05 19.68 -14.03
CA LEU A 173 -17.50 20.86 -14.71
C LEU A 173 -18.06 21.00 -16.13
N ILE A 174 -18.15 19.91 -16.88
CA ILE A 174 -18.75 19.93 -18.24
C ILE A 174 -20.24 20.32 -18.19
N LEU A 175 -20.93 19.98 -17.10
CA LEU A 175 -22.33 20.32 -16.86
C LEU A 175 -22.53 21.68 -16.15
N SER A 176 -21.45 22.44 -15.88
CA SER A 176 -21.43 23.62 -15.00
C SER A 176 -22.17 24.87 -15.49
N GLY A 177 -23.15 24.73 -16.37
CA GLY A 177 -24.08 25.81 -16.74
C GLY A 177 -24.86 26.40 -15.55
N LYS A 178 -24.83 25.75 -14.38
CA LYS A 178 -25.34 26.26 -13.09
C LYS A 178 -24.23 26.23 -12.04
N LYS A 179 -24.21 27.23 -11.13
CA LYS A 179 -23.23 27.33 -10.03
C LYS A 179 -23.16 26.06 -9.16
N VAL A 180 -24.27 25.37 -8.96
CA VAL A 180 -24.34 24.12 -8.18
C VAL A 180 -23.42 23.03 -8.75
N TYR A 181 -23.42 22.84 -10.06
CA TYR A 181 -22.55 21.83 -10.69
C TYR A 181 -21.07 22.20 -10.61
N TYR A 182 -20.73 23.50 -10.63
CA TYR A 182 -19.35 23.93 -10.37
C TYR A 182 -18.94 23.64 -8.92
N ALA A 183 -19.79 23.96 -7.94
CA ALA A 183 -19.53 23.64 -6.53
C ALA A 183 -19.37 22.13 -6.30
N LEU A 184 -20.23 21.30 -6.92
CA LEU A 184 -20.09 19.84 -6.86
C LEU A 184 -18.80 19.35 -7.52
N SER A 185 -18.35 20.01 -8.60
CA SER A 185 -17.08 19.69 -9.25
C SER A 185 -15.88 19.98 -8.34
N LEU A 186 -15.89 21.12 -7.66
CA LEU A 186 -14.88 21.50 -6.67
C LEU A 186 -14.89 20.56 -5.46
N LEU A 187 -16.08 20.22 -4.93
CA LEU A 187 -16.21 19.25 -3.84
C LEU A 187 -15.67 17.88 -4.23
N SER A 188 -16.02 17.40 -5.43
CA SER A 188 -15.48 16.14 -5.96
C SER A 188 -13.96 16.20 -6.06
N TYR A 189 -13.39 17.31 -6.52
CA TYR A 189 -11.95 17.46 -6.58
C TYR A 189 -11.28 17.38 -5.19
N LEU A 190 -11.87 18.02 -4.17
CA LEU A 190 -11.37 17.91 -2.80
C LEU A 190 -11.43 16.47 -2.27
N LEU A 191 -12.54 15.74 -2.52
CA LEU A 191 -12.68 14.33 -2.15
C LEU A 191 -11.65 13.44 -2.87
N SER A 192 -11.29 13.79 -4.11
CA SER A 192 -10.23 13.11 -4.85
C SER A 192 -8.87 13.28 -4.18
N LEU A 193 -8.51 14.50 -3.77
CA LEU A 193 -7.27 14.79 -3.05
C LEU A 193 -7.20 14.10 -1.68
N PHE A 194 -8.35 14.00 -0.99
CA PHE A 194 -8.47 13.24 0.26
C PHE A 194 -8.54 11.71 0.07
N SER A 195 -8.62 11.25 -1.18
CA SER A 195 -8.43 9.84 -1.52
C SER A 195 -6.97 9.56 -1.87
N LYS A 196 -6.39 10.37 -2.76
CA LYS A 196 -4.99 10.28 -3.16
C LYS A 196 -4.45 11.64 -3.59
N GLU A 197 -3.24 11.95 -3.12
CA GLU A 197 -2.51 13.17 -3.43
C GLU A 197 -2.22 13.39 -4.92
N THR A 198 -2.12 12.32 -5.71
CA THR A 198 -1.84 12.38 -7.15
C THR A 198 -2.96 13.07 -7.92
N ALA A 199 -4.15 13.20 -7.31
CA ALA A 199 -5.26 13.96 -7.87
C ALA A 199 -4.94 15.44 -8.11
N ILE A 200 -3.84 15.97 -7.56
CA ILE A 200 -3.36 17.33 -7.78
C ILE A 200 -3.18 17.70 -9.27
N VAL A 201 -3.19 16.72 -10.18
CA VAL A 201 -3.18 16.92 -11.65
C VAL A 201 -4.46 17.55 -12.22
N MET A 202 -5.56 17.60 -11.48
CA MET A 202 -6.85 18.09 -11.99
C MET A 202 -6.79 19.50 -12.62
N PRO A 203 -6.13 20.52 -12.04
CA PRO A 203 -5.97 21.82 -12.71
C PRO A 203 -5.29 21.67 -14.07
N MET A 204 -4.31 20.78 -14.22
CA MET A 204 -3.66 20.54 -15.51
C MET A 204 -4.62 19.95 -16.54
N PHE A 205 -5.52 19.03 -16.15
CA PHE A 205 -6.56 18.53 -17.06
C PHE A 205 -7.51 19.64 -17.53
N ILE A 206 -7.88 20.56 -16.63
CA ILE A 206 -8.72 21.71 -16.97
C ILE A 206 -8.00 22.65 -17.92
N LEU A 207 -6.71 22.89 -17.69
CA LEU A 207 -5.87 23.69 -18.58
C LEU A 207 -5.78 23.07 -19.98
N LEU A 208 -5.54 21.76 -20.07
CA LEU A 208 -5.53 21.03 -21.34
C LEU A 208 -6.89 21.12 -22.04
N TRP A 209 -7.97 20.86 -21.31
CA TRP A 209 -9.33 21.01 -21.84
C TRP A 209 -9.59 22.43 -22.36
N TRP A 210 -9.15 23.45 -21.64
CA TRP A 210 -9.29 24.85 -22.03
C TRP A 210 -8.54 25.17 -23.33
N ILE A 211 -7.27 24.77 -23.41
CA ILE A 211 -6.39 24.97 -24.57
C ILE A 211 -7.00 24.34 -25.83
N PHE A 212 -7.52 23.12 -25.72
CA PHE A 212 -8.02 22.36 -26.86
C PHE A 212 -9.46 22.71 -27.27
N PHE A 213 -10.32 23.11 -26.32
CA PHE A 213 -11.77 23.24 -26.58
C PHE A 213 -12.36 24.64 -26.39
N MET A 214 -11.87 25.44 -25.43
CA MET A 214 -12.53 26.70 -25.05
C MET A 214 -11.95 27.94 -25.73
N ARG A 215 -10.71 27.88 -26.27
CA ARG A 215 -10.08 29.00 -26.98
C ARG A 215 -10.84 29.49 -28.24
N LYS A 216 -11.82 28.75 -28.75
CA LYS A 216 -12.53 29.06 -30.02
C LYS A 216 -14.06 28.98 -30.00
N ARG A 217 -14.73 28.90 -28.85
CA ARG A 217 -16.21 29.07 -28.80
C ARG A 217 -16.55 30.56 -28.97
N HIS A 218 -16.75 31.00 -30.22
CA HIS A 218 -17.33 32.31 -30.55
C HIS A 218 -18.79 32.38 -30.04
N PRO A 219 -19.30 33.55 -29.61
CA PRO A 219 -20.61 33.70 -28.99
C PRO A 219 -21.76 33.71 -30.01
N SER A 220 -21.98 32.60 -30.72
CA SER A 220 -23.16 32.43 -31.59
C SER A 220 -24.08 31.28 -31.15
N PHE A 221 -23.98 30.86 -29.89
CA PHE A 221 -24.92 29.94 -29.25
C PHE A 221 -25.71 30.67 -28.16
N HIS A 222 -26.62 31.54 -28.57
CA HIS A 222 -27.86 31.69 -27.82
C HIS A 222 -28.74 30.47 -28.13
N PRO A 223 -29.44 29.87 -27.14
CA PRO A 223 -30.47 28.90 -27.45
C PRO A 223 -31.54 29.63 -28.27
N VAL A 224 -31.78 29.16 -29.50
CA VAL A 224 -32.94 29.59 -30.29
C VAL A 224 -34.17 29.26 -29.44
N ARG A 225 -34.80 30.30 -28.87
CA ARG A 225 -36.19 30.24 -28.41
C ARG A 225 -37.04 30.11 -29.66
N GLU A 226 -37.71 28.99 -29.82
CA GLU A 226 -38.86 28.89 -30.71
C GLU A 226 -39.95 29.84 -30.20
N GLY A 227 -40.53 30.65 -31.10
CA GLY A 227 -41.85 31.25 -30.88
C GLY A 227 -41.96 32.77 -31.06
N THR A 228 -42.46 33.13 -32.25
CA THR A 228 -43.38 34.25 -32.57
C THR A 228 -42.87 35.70 -32.60
N GLY A 229 -43.05 36.34 -33.76
CA GLY A 229 -43.45 37.74 -33.87
C GLY A 229 -42.38 38.75 -34.31
N ASN A 230 -42.50 39.19 -35.57
CA ASN A 230 -42.00 40.44 -36.16
C ASN A 230 -40.48 40.62 -36.36
N PHE A 231 -40.08 40.68 -37.64
CA PHE A 231 -38.83 41.28 -38.09
C PHE A 231 -38.84 42.79 -37.80
N PRO A 232 -37.83 43.35 -37.10
CA PRO A 232 -37.63 44.79 -37.08
C PRO A 232 -36.95 45.23 -38.39
N SER A 233 -37.44 46.32 -38.96
CA SER A 233 -36.91 47.02 -40.13
C SER A 233 -35.51 47.62 -39.87
N ALA A 234 -34.73 47.73 -40.95
CA ALA A 234 -33.31 48.09 -41.00
C ALA A 234 -32.98 49.57 -40.70
N SER A 235 -33.50 50.17 -39.63
CA SER A 235 -33.31 51.61 -39.34
C SER A 235 -32.88 51.96 -37.91
N GLN A 236 -32.17 51.07 -37.20
CA GLN A 236 -31.54 51.39 -35.91
C GLN A 236 -30.11 50.84 -35.84
N LEU A 237 -29.23 51.40 -36.66
CA LEU A 237 -27.78 51.32 -36.51
C LEU A 237 -27.28 52.74 -36.28
N ASN A 238 -27.44 53.25 -35.05
CA ASN A 238 -26.70 54.39 -34.53
C ASN A 238 -26.82 54.39 -33.01
N GLY A 239 -25.96 53.61 -32.38
CA GLY A 239 -25.77 53.58 -30.93
C GLY A 239 -24.34 53.11 -30.68
N SER A 240 -23.50 54.01 -30.22
CA SER A 240 -22.11 53.77 -29.83
C SER A 240 -22.05 52.81 -28.64
N GLU A 241 -22.09 51.50 -28.89
CA GLU A 241 -21.72 50.50 -27.88
C GLU A 241 -20.20 50.38 -27.81
N SER A 242 -19.65 50.81 -26.69
CA SER A 242 -18.25 50.65 -26.34
C SER A 242 -17.84 49.17 -26.45
N PHE A 243 -16.95 48.86 -27.39
CA PHE A 243 -16.29 47.56 -27.48
C PHE A 243 -15.44 47.30 -26.23
N SER A 244 -16.01 46.63 -25.21
CA SER A 244 -15.16 45.94 -24.24
C SER A 244 -14.47 44.79 -24.99
N PRO A 245 -13.13 44.66 -24.95
CA PRO A 245 -12.46 43.70 -25.80
C PRO A 245 -12.81 42.30 -25.29
N ALA A 246 -13.39 41.46 -26.16
CA ALA A 246 -13.77 40.06 -25.89
C ALA A 246 -12.65 39.22 -25.24
N LYS A 247 -11.39 39.64 -25.39
CA LYS A 247 -10.20 39.11 -24.69
C LYS A 247 -10.32 39.17 -23.16
N SER A 248 -10.86 40.27 -22.60
CA SER A 248 -10.97 40.48 -21.15
C SER A 248 -12.00 39.55 -20.49
N ARG A 249 -13.14 39.31 -21.16
CA ARG A 249 -14.21 38.43 -20.67
C ARG A 249 -13.78 36.95 -20.65
N TRP A 250 -13.03 36.51 -21.68
CA TRP A 250 -12.50 35.16 -21.80
C TRP A 250 -11.44 34.82 -20.75
N VAL A 251 -10.50 35.75 -20.48
CA VAL A 251 -9.52 35.57 -19.39
C VAL A 251 -10.23 35.55 -18.03
N ARG A 252 -11.25 36.40 -17.84
CA ARG A 252 -12.03 36.43 -16.61
C ARG A 252 -12.80 35.13 -16.36
N ASP A 253 -13.41 34.55 -17.39
CA ASP A 253 -14.14 33.29 -17.23
C ASP A 253 -13.18 32.12 -16.95
N PHE A 254 -12.03 32.05 -17.65
CA PHE A 254 -10.97 31.07 -17.34
C PHE A 254 -10.51 31.18 -15.89
N THR A 255 -10.12 32.39 -15.48
CA THR A 255 -9.59 32.65 -14.14
C THR A 255 -10.63 32.31 -13.08
N ASN A 256 -11.90 32.63 -13.28
CA ASN A 256 -12.96 32.28 -12.34
C ASN A 256 -13.14 30.76 -12.17
N TYR A 257 -13.12 29.97 -13.24
CA TYR A 257 -13.24 28.51 -13.14
C TYR A 257 -11.97 27.84 -12.61
N PHE A 258 -10.80 28.32 -13.02
CA PHE A 258 -9.50 27.73 -12.69
C PHE A 258 -9.06 28.04 -11.25
N LEU A 259 -9.34 29.26 -10.77
CA LEU A 259 -8.94 29.74 -9.45
C LEU A 259 -9.48 28.84 -8.33
N GLY A 260 -10.73 28.37 -8.44
CA GLY A 260 -11.31 27.47 -7.44
C GLY A 260 -10.52 26.17 -7.24
N TYR A 261 -10.00 25.57 -8.33
CA TYR A 261 -9.18 24.37 -8.22
C TYR A 261 -7.82 24.66 -7.63
N ILE A 262 -7.18 25.77 -8.00
CA ILE A 262 -5.90 26.20 -7.41
C ILE A 262 -6.04 26.44 -5.91
N LEU A 263 -7.11 27.12 -5.48
CA LEU A 263 -7.38 27.36 -4.06
C LEU A 263 -7.57 26.03 -3.29
N ILE A 264 -8.28 25.06 -3.86
CA ILE A 264 -8.42 23.72 -3.26
C ILE A 264 -7.09 22.99 -3.21
N SER A 265 -6.26 23.05 -4.25
CA SER A 265 -4.92 22.45 -4.24
C SER A 265 -4.06 23.06 -3.13
N ILE A 266 -4.04 24.39 -2.99
CA ILE A 266 -3.30 25.09 -1.93
C ILE A 266 -3.83 24.68 -0.55
N PHE A 267 -5.15 24.68 -0.37
CA PHE A 267 -5.79 24.27 0.88
C PHE A 267 -5.39 22.84 1.29
N TYR A 268 -5.43 21.90 0.35
CA TYR A 268 -5.00 20.52 0.59
C TYR A 268 -3.52 20.42 0.97
N LEU A 269 -2.64 21.14 0.26
CA LEU A 269 -1.21 21.15 0.57
C LEU A 269 -0.93 21.72 1.97
N ILE A 270 -1.67 22.75 2.39
CA ILE A 270 -1.59 23.29 3.76
C ILE A 270 -2.01 22.22 4.78
N ILE A 271 -3.15 21.55 4.56
CA ILE A 271 -3.59 20.48 5.47
C ILE A 271 -2.53 19.39 5.58
N ARG A 272 -2.04 18.89 4.45
CA ARG A 272 -1.10 17.77 4.41
C ARG A 272 0.25 18.10 5.05
N PHE A 273 0.86 19.22 4.64
CA PHE A 273 2.25 19.50 5.02
C PHE A 273 2.40 20.39 6.26
N ILE A 274 1.34 21.09 6.68
CA ILE A 274 1.38 22.00 7.84
C ILE A 274 0.54 21.45 8.99
N VAL A 275 -0.73 21.09 8.74
CA VAL A 275 -1.67 20.72 9.82
C VAL A 275 -1.48 19.27 10.29
N LEU A 276 -1.39 18.33 9.34
CA LEU A 276 -1.31 16.88 9.56
C LEU A 276 0.02 16.32 9.05
N LYS A 277 1.11 16.98 9.42
CA LYS A 277 2.46 16.59 9.00
C LYS A 277 2.85 15.23 9.56
N ASN A 278 3.11 14.25 8.69
CA ASN A 278 3.73 12.99 9.06
C ASN A 278 5.27 13.06 8.85
N PRO A 279 6.09 12.94 9.91
CA PRO A 279 7.54 12.94 9.80
C PRO A 279 8.10 11.81 8.92
N LEU A 280 7.39 10.68 8.81
CA LEU A 280 7.82 9.53 8.02
C LEU A 280 7.80 9.78 6.51
N GLU A 281 7.00 10.74 6.02
CA GLU A 281 7.00 11.11 4.59
C GLU A 281 8.27 11.90 4.19
N ALA A 282 8.99 12.50 5.14
CA ALA A 282 10.09 13.44 4.86
C ALA A 282 11.47 12.78 4.63
N SER A 283 11.60 11.46 4.79
CA SER A 283 12.91 10.78 4.79
C SER A 283 13.38 10.25 3.43
N VAL A 284 12.69 10.58 2.33
CA VAL A 284 13.01 10.04 1.00
C VAL A 284 13.96 10.98 0.25
N GLY A 285 15.09 10.44 -0.23
CA GLY A 285 16.07 11.16 -1.05
C GLY A 285 15.99 10.78 -2.53
N TYR A 286 16.66 11.56 -3.38
CA TYR A 286 16.83 11.20 -4.79
C TYR A 286 17.65 9.93 -4.97
N LEU A 287 17.42 9.22 -6.09
CA LEU A 287 18.19 8.04 -6.48
C LEU A 287 19.69 8.36 -6.51
N GLN A 288 20.48 7.59 -5.76
CA GLN A 288 21.94 7.80 -5.61
C GLN A 288 22.30 9.24 -5.18
N GLY A 289 21.38 9.95 -4.52
CA GLY A 289 21.56 11.36 -4.13
C GLY A 289 21.64 12.34 -5.30
N SER A 290 21.27 11.94 -6.53
CA SER A 290 21.47 12.76 -7.73
C SER A 290 20.17 12.99 -8.50
N ILE A 291 19.81 14.26 -8.68
CA ILE A 291 18.67 14.67 -9.50
C ILE A 291 18.85 14.30 -10.98
N THR A 292 20.08 14.27 -11.47
CA THR A 292 20.39 13.90 -12.86
C THR A 292 20.15 12.42 -13.10
N ILE A 293 20.67 11.55 -12.20
CA ILE A 293 20.41 10.10 -12.23
C ILE A 293 18.91 9.85 -12.14
N ASN A 294 18.23 10.59 -11.26
CA ASN A 294 16.79 10.53 -11.13
C ASN A 294 16.08 10.85 -12.45
N PHE A 295 16.36 11.99 -13.08
CA PHE A 295 15.73 12.38 -14.34
C PHE A 295 15.97 11.36 -15.45
N MET A 296 17.22 10.88 -15.61
CA MET A 296 17.55 9.87 -16.62
C MET A 296 16.80 8.56 -16.39
N THR A 297 16.72 8.12 -15.12
CA THR A 297 15.97 6.92 -14.74
C THR A 297 14.47 7.10 -14.95
N MET A 298 13.93 8.28 -14.67
CA MET A 298 12.50 8.58 -14.88
C MET A 298 12.10 8.63 -16.34
N ALA A 299 13.00 9.06 -17.25
CA ALA A 299 12.75 8.95 -18.69
C ALA A 299 12.62 7.47 -19.12
N LYS A 300 13.47 6.59 -18.57
CA LYS A 300 13.37 5.14 -18.77
C LYS A 300 12.06 4.57 -18.20
N ILE A 301 11.66 4.96 -17.00
CA ILE A 301 10.40 4.52 -16.38
C ILE A 301 9.20 5.00 -17.21
N LEU A 302 9.20 6.26 -17.66
CA LEU A 302 8.12 6.80 -18.49
C LEU A 302 7.99 6.04 -19.82
N ALA A 303 9.11 5.68 -20.45
CA ALA A 303 9.12 4.83 -21.64
C ALA A 303 8.57 3.42 -21.36
N SER A 304 8.92 2.83 -20.21
CA SER A 304 8.36 1.55 -19.76
C SER A 304 6.84 1.62 -19.57
N TYR A 305 6.31 2.68 -18.97
CA TYR A 305 4.86 2.88 -18.85
C TYR A 305 4.17 2.97 -20.21
N VAL A 306 4.75 3.69 -21.17
CA VAL A 306 4.23 3.73 -22.55
C VAL A 306 4.21 2.32 -23.15
N LYS A 307 5.27 1.52 -22.96
CA LYS A 307 5.33 0.13 -23.44
C LYS A 307 4.23 -0.74 -22.82
N LEU A 308 3.98 -0.61 -21.51
CA LEU A 308 2.98 -1.40 -20.79
C LEU A 308 1.54 -1.13 -21.27
N MET A 309 1.25 0.04 -21.84
CA MET A 309 -0.07 0.33 -22.44
C MET A 309 -0.38 -0.55 -23.66
N PHE A 310 0.65 -1.01 -24.37
CA PHE A 310 0.48 -1.86 -25.55
C PHE A 310 0.80 -3.32 -25.26
N LEU A 311 1.81 -3.58 -24.42
CA LEU A 311 2.38 -4.92 -24.17
C LEU A 311 2.50 -5.21 -22.66
N PRO A 312 1.39 -5.38 -21.92
CA PRO A 312 1.38 -5.61 -20.48
C PRO A 312 1.72 -7.07 -20.10
N PHE A 313 2.95 -7.50 -20.38
CA PHE A 313 3.42 -8.84 -20.05
C PHE A 313 4.08 -8.93 -18.67
N HIS A 314 4.97 -8.00 -18.36
CA HIS A 314 5.82 -8.00 -17.16
C HIS A 314 5.30 -7.02 -16.10
N LEU A 315 4.05 -7.23 -15.69
CA LEU A 315 3.42 -6.45 -14.63
C LEU A 315 3.93 -6.94 -13.27
N SER A 316 4.33 -6.01 -12.40
CA SER A 316 4.82 -6.31 -11.06
C SER A 316 4.27 -5.28 -10.08
N ALA A 317 3.87 -5.74 -8.89
CA ALA A 317 3.43 -4.81 -7.84
C ALA A 317 4.61 -4.02 -7.26
N ASP A 318 5.83 -4.55 -7.39
CA ASP A 318 7.06 -3.88 -6.97
C ASP A 318 8.19 -4.15 -7.97
N TYR A 319 8.84 -3.08 -8.44
CA TYR A 319 9.77 -3.09 -9.56
C TYR A 319 11.20 -2.82 -9.12
N THR A 320 12.15 -3.68 -9.51
CA THR A 320 13.57 -3.43 -9.30
C THR A 320 14.17 -2.72 -10.51
N ILE A 321 14.21 -1.39 -10.47
CA ILE A 321 14.73 -0.58 -11.58
C ILE A 321 16.19 -0.20 -11.33
N ALA A 322 17.08 -0.72 -12.19
CA ALA A 322 18.47 -0.27 -12.22
C ALA A 322 18.56 1.22 -12.60
N PRO A 323 19.19 2.07 -11.75
CA PRO A 323 19.40 3.48 -12.05
C PRO A 323 20.22 3.68 -13.32
N VAL A 324 19.86 4.69 -14.10
CA VAL A 324 20.65 5.10 -15.27
C VAL A 324 21.75 6.04 -14.79
N LEU A 325 23.01 5.62 -14.97
CA LEU A 325 24.17 6.37 -14.48
C LEU A 325 24.80 7.28 -15.54
N SER A 326 24.49 7.10 -16.83
CA SER A 326 25.08 7.84 -17.94
C SER A 326 24.06 8.15 -19.04
N ILE A 327 24.21 9.30 -19.70
CA ILE A 327 23.42 9.68 -20.89
C ILE A 327 23.71 8.78 -22.11
N LEU A 328 24.83 8.06 -22.11
CA LEU A 328 25.20 7.12 -23.16
C LEU A 328 24.66 5.70 -22.91
N ASP A 329 23.97 5.47 -21.78
CA ASP A 329 23.33 4.20 -21.48
C ASP A 329 22.30 3.87 -22.57
N ALA A 330 22.42 2.68 -23.17
CA ALA A 330 21.54 2.23 -24.24
C ALA A 330 20.06 2.24 -23.80
N SER A 331 19.77 1.93 -22.53
CA SER A 331 18.40 1.95 -22.00
C SER A 331 17.82 3.36 -21.97
N PHE A 332 18.65 4.38 -21.70
CA PHE A 332 18.23 5.78 -21.72
C PHE A 332 18.01 6.29 -23.14
N ILE A 333 18.94 6.02 -24.05
CA ILE A 333 18.82 6.43 -25.46
C ILE A 333 17.57 5.81 -26.10
N THR A 334 17.36 4.51 -25.93
CA THR A 334 16.18 3.81 -26.47
C THR A 334 14.87 4.32 -25.86
N SER A 335 14.90 4.71 -24.59
CA SER A 335 13.74 5.33 -23.93
C SER A 335 13.45 6.72 -24.50
N LEU A 336 14.48 7.54 -24.71
CA LEU A 336 14.33 8.88 -25.26
C LEU A 336 13.85 8.84 -26.73
N THR A 337 14.34 7.89 -27.53
CA THR A 337 13.88 7.74 -28.92
C THR A 337 12.41 7.31 -28.98
N LEU A 338 11.98 6.38 -28.12
CA LEU A 338 10.58 5.99 -28.00
C LEU A 338 9.70 7.19 -27.61
N LEU A 339 10.11 7.94 -26.57
CA LEU A 339 9.36 9.10 -26.10
C LEU A 339 9.31 10.22 -27.15
N ALA A 340 10.41 10.45 -27.87
CA ALA A 340 10.44 11.41 -28.98
C ALA A 340 9.52 10.99 -30.13
N ALA A 341 9.49 9.70 -30.48
CA ALA A 341 8.58 9.18 -31.51
C ALA A 341 7.11 9.35 -31.10
N VAL A 342 6.76 9.02 -29.85
CA VAL A 342 5.40 9.24 -29.32
C VAL A 342 5.07 10.73 -29.27
N GLY A 343 6.00 11.57 -28.82
CA GLY A 343 5.86 13.02 -28.82
C GLY A 343 5.62 13.59 -30.23
N PHE A 344 6.34 13.08 -31.24
CA PHE A 344 6.15 13.46 -32.64
C PHE A 344 4.78 13.03 -33.17
N ILE A 345 4.29 11.83 -32.83
CA ILE A 345 2.94 11.37 -33.19
C ILE A 345 1.89 12.31 -32.57
N ILE A 346 2.01 12.62 -31.28
CA ILE A 346 1.10 13.55 -30.60
C ILE A 346 1.15 14.93 -31.26
N PHE A 347 2.34 15.45 -31.54
CA PHE A 347 2.53 16.74 -32.20
C PHE A 347 1.89 16.78 -33.59
N LYS A 348 2.05 15.73 -34.40
CA LYS A 348 1.40 15.61 -35.71
C LYS A 348 -0.12 15.53 -35.63
N MET A 349 -0.66 14.98 -34.54
CA MET A 349 -2.10 14.95 -34.29
C MET A 349 -2.65 16.29 -33.79
N ILE A 350 -1.81 17.20 -33.26
CA ILE A 350 -2.20 18.57 -32.93
C ILE A 350 -2.26 19.39 -34.24
N PRO A 351 -3.45 19.81 -34.70
CA PRO A 351 -3.52 20.44 -36.01
C PRO A 351 -3.05 21.89 -35.99
N THR A 352 -2.09 22.22 -36.86
CA THR A 352 -1.47 23.54 -37.01
C THR A 352 -2.30 24.52 -37.87
N THR A 353 -3.31 24.06 -38.63
CA THR A 353 -4.16 24.90 -39.50
C THR A 353 -5.66 24.86 -39.14
N VAL A 354 -6.46 25.78 -39.70
CA VAL A 354 -7.72 26.31 -39.12
C VAL A 354 -9.04 25.65 -39.61
N SER A 355 -9.06 24.66 -40.50
CA SER A 355 -10.32 24.12 -41.09
C SER A 355 -11.31 23.43 -40.11
N LEU A 356 -12.49 24.02 -39.95
CA LEU A 356 -13.35 23.98 -38.76
C LEU A 356 -14.18 22.72 -38.44
N HIS A 357 -14.04 21.56 -39.10
CA HIS A 357 -14.91 20.40 -38.79
C HIS A 357 -14.21 19.04 -38.66
N VAL A 358 -13.22 18.74 -39.50
CA VAL A 358 -12.40 17.52 -39.36
C VAL A 358 -11.36 17.65 -38.23
N LEU A 359 -11.08 18.89 -37.79
CA LEU A 359 -10.00 19.24 -36.85
C LEU A 359 -10.38 19.22 -35.36
N TYR A 360 -11.66 19.11 -34.99
CA TYR A 360 -12.06 19.01 -33.57
C TYR A 360 -11.79 17.61 -33.01
N ARG A 361 -11.84 16.59 -33.88
CA ARG A 361 -11.74 15.17 -33.51
C ARG A 361 -10.33 14.77 -33.11
N ASP A 362 -9.35 15.07 -33.94
CA ASP A 362 -7.93 14.74 -33.68
C ASP A 362 -7.39 15.51 -32.46
N ARG A 363 -7.87 16.74 -32.25
CA ARG A 363 -7.58 17.54 -31.04
C ARG A 363 -8.00 16.85 -29.75
N MET A 364 -9.14 16.15 -29.73
CA MET A 364 -9.58 15.46 -28.53
C MET A 364 -8.67 14.29 -28.19
N TYR A 365 -8.25 13.51 -29.18
CA TYR A 365 -7.38 12.36 -28.94
C TYR A 365 -5.97 12.80 -28.52
N SER A 366 -5.43 13.86 -29.12
CA SER A 366 -4.19 14.49 -28.64
C SER A 366 -4.31 14.99 -27.20
N MET A 367 -5.44 15.59 -26.82
CA MET A 367 -5.66 16.02 -25.44
C MET A 367 -5.63 14.84 -24.47
N PHE A 368 -6.33 13.74 -24.77
CA PHE A 368 -6.33 12.56 -23.88
C PHE A 368 -4.98 11.84 -23.82
N MET A 369 -4.19 11.87 -24.90
CA MET A 369 -2.78 11.45 -24.85
C MET A 369 -1.94 12.36 -23.95
N LEU A 370 -2.15 13.68 -23.98
CA LEU A 370 -1.48 14.59 -23.05
C LEU A 370 -1.97 14.39 -21.61
N CYS A 371 -3.24 14.04 -21.41
CA CYS A 371 -3.76 13.68 -20.09
C CYS A 371 -3.10 12.42 -19.52
N PHE A 372 -2.73 11.43 -20.36
CA PHE A 372 -1.93 10.27 -19.92
C PHE A 372 -0.61 10.70 -19.29
N PHE A 373 0.16 11.58 -19.96
CA PHE A 373 1.44 12.07 -19.42
C PHE A 373 1.24 13.01 -18.22
N ALA A 374 0.23 13.88 -18.27
CA ALA A 374 -0.11 14.78 -17.18
C ALA A 374 -0.45 14.02 -15.88
N ALA A 375 -1.20 12.91 -16.02
CA ALA A 375 -1.57 12.05 -14.89
C ALA A 375 -0.35 11.36 -14.24
N LEU A 376 0.73 11.14 -14.99
CA LEU A 376 1.97 10.54 -14.47
C LEU A 376 2.90 11.54 -13.79
N LEU A 377 2.75 12.86 -13.98
CA LEU A 377 3.66 13.86 -13.42
C LEU A 377 3.94 13.70 -11.91
N PRO A 378 2.93 13.44 -11.04
CA PRO A 378 3.18 13.28 -9.61
C PRO A 378 4.09 12.09 -9.27
N VAL A 379 4.13 11.07 -10.13
CA VAL A 379 4.89 9.83 -9.91
C VAL A 379 6.20 9.78 -10.70
N LEU A 380 6.56 10.84 -11.43
CA LEU A 380 7.87 10.97 -12.10
C LEU A 380 9.01 11.34 -11.14
N ASN A 381 8.82 11.14 -9.83
CA ASN A 381 9.83 11.36 -8.80
C ASN A 381 10.49 12.76 -8.87
N ILE A 382 9.73 13.78 -9.30
CA ILE A 382 10.18 15.18 -9.29
C ILE A 382 10.43 15.59 -7.83
N ILE A 383 9.48 15.24 -6.97
CA ILE A 383 9.64 15.17 -5.52
C ILE A 383 9.98 13.71 -5.19
N PRO A 384 11.03 13.44 -4.39
CA PRO A 384 11.42 12.08 -4.01
C PRO A 384 10.27 11.23 -3.45
N ILE A 385 10.07 10.04 -4.01
CA ILE A 385 9.13 8.99 -3.59
C ILE A 385 9.87 7.66 -3.40
N GLY A 386 9.39 6.83 -2.47
CA GLY A 386 10.05 5.56 -2.11
C GLY A 386 10.02 4.55 -3.25
N HIS A 387 8.82 4.18 -3.72
CA HIS A 387 8.64 3.31 -4.87
C HIS A 387 8.52 4.15 -6.15
N ILE A 388 9.58 4.12 -6.95
CA ILE A 388 9.69 4.92 -8.18
C ILE A 388 8.87 4.38 -9.36
N MET A 389 8.44 3.12 -9.31
CA MET A 389 7.62 2.49 -10.35
C MET A 389 6.66 1.47 -9.77
N ALA A 390 5.38 1.50 -10.19
CA ALA A 390 4.33 0.56 -9.81
C ALA A 390 3.20 0.52 -10.86
N ASP A 391 2.49 -0.60 -11.02
CA ASP A 391 1.39 -0.71 -11.98
C ASP A 391 0.24 0.23 -11.59
N ARG A 392 -0.06 0.36 -10.29
CA ARG A 392 -1.15 1.21 -9.76
C ARG A 392 -1.07 2.66 -10.18
N TYR A 393 0.13 3.19 -10.43
CA TYR A 393 0.32 4.56 -10.92
C TYR A 393 -0.29 4.79 -12.31
N LEU A 394 -0.55 3.71 -13.07
CA LEU A 394 -1.16 3.77 -14.39
C LEU A 394 -2.69 3.80 -14.36
N TYR A 395 -3.35 3.62 -13.22
CA TYR A 395 -4.81 3.49 -13.18
C TYR A 395 -5.52 4.67 -13.84
N LEU A 396 -5.25 5.92 -13.42
CA LEU A 396 -5.79 7.11 -14.07
C LEU A 396 -5.22 7.35 -15.49
N PRO A 397 -3.90 7.26 -15.74
CA PRO A 397 -3.34 7.38 -17.09
C PRO A 397 -3.97 6.48 -18.15
N VAL A 398 -4.25 5.20 -17.82
CA VAL A 398 -4.83 4.21 -18.74
C VAL A 398 -6.16 4.71 -19.32
N ALA A 399 -6.96 5.45 -18.56
CA ALA A 399 -8.21 6.03 -19.09
C ALA A 399 -7.96 7.01 -20.25
N GLY A 400 -6.89 7.83 -20.15
CA GLY A 400 -6.45 8.71 -21.23
C GLY A 400 -5.97 7.94 -22.46
N PHE A 401 -5.15 6.92 -22.24
CA PHE A 401 -4.68 6.01 -23.28
C PHE A 401 -5.82 5.29 -24.00
N CYS A 402 -6.71 4.62 -23.27
CA CYS A 402 -7.88 3.91 -23.81
C CYS A 402 -8.79 4.85 -24.62
N THR A 403 -8.94 6.10 -24.18
CA THR A 403 -9.73 7.10 -24.91
C THR A 403 -9.07 7.50 -26.22
N ALA A 404 -7.76 7.76 -26.20
CA ALA A 404 -7.00 8.11 -27.39
C ALA A 404 -6.98 6.96 -28.41
N ILE A 405 -6.72 5.73 -27.97
CA ILE A 405 -6.65 4.57 -28.88
C ILE A 405 -8.03 4.22 -29.45
N SER A 406 -9.10 4.35 -28.66
CA SER A 406 -10.47 4.20 -29.14
C SER A 406 -10.81 5.22 -30.23
N GLY A 407 -10.35 6.45 -30.04
CA GLY A 407 -10.47 7.52 -31.03
C GLY A 407 -9.75 7.23 -32.33
N PHE A 408 -8.52 6.69 -32.23
CA PHE A 408 -7.66 6.32 -33.35
C PHE A 408 -8.20 5.11 -34.11
N LEU A 409 -8.54 4.02 -33.44
CA LEU A 409 -9.07 2.79 -34.06
C LEU A 409 -10.37 3.04 -34.81
N LEU A 410 -11.21 3.93 -34.26
CA LEU A 410 -12.47 4.32 -34.89
C LEU A 410 -12.30 5.57 -35.78
N ARG A 411 -11.08 6.03 -36.06
CA ARG A 411 -10.83 7.20 -36.93
C ARG A 411 -11.28 6.86 -38.36
N GLY A 412 -12.00 7.78 -39.00
CA GLY A 412 -12.63 7.51 -40.30
C GLY A 412 -13.95 6.72 -40.21
N ALA A 413 -14.36 6.28 -39.02
CA ALA A 413 -15.67 5.72 -38.82
C ALA A 413 -16.76 6.73 -39.19
N ILE A 414 -17.57 6.43 -40.21
CA ILE A 414 -18.62 7.32 -40.70
C ILE A 414 -19.79 7.31 -39.71
N THR A 415 -20.05 8.46 -39.10
CA THR A 415 -21.14 8.67 -38.14
C THR A 415 -22.46 9.06 -38.80
N GLN A 416 -22.47 9.25 -40.12
CA GLN A 416 -23.61 9.64 -40.93
C GLN A 416 -23.66 8.81 -42.21
N PHE A 417 -24.60 7.87 -42.29
CA PHE A 417 -24.86 7.16 -43.55
C PHE A 417 -25.66 8.08 -44.48
N PRO A 418 -25.28 8.21 -45.76
CA PRO A 418 -26.17 8.82 -46.75
C PRO A 418 -27.45 7.97 -46.82
N VAL A 419 -28.61 8.60 -46.67
CA VAL A 419 -29.90 7.90 -46.71
C VAL A 419 -30.63 8.31 -47.99
N ASN A 420 -31.20 7.33 -48.69
CA ASN A 420 -31.98 7.60 -49.89
C ASN A 420 -33.27 8.35 -49.52
N LYS A 421 -33.57 9.47 -50.19
CA LYS A 421 -34.70 10.38 -49.87
C LYS A 421 -36.07 9.69 -49.89
N GLN A 422 -36.22 8.61 -50.66
CA GLN A 422 -37.50 7.91 -50.85
C GLN A 422 -37.70 6.73 -49.91
N GLU A 423 -36.62 6.07 -49.47
CA GLU A 423 -36.73 4.75 -48.83
C GLU A 423 -36.27 4.73 -47.36
N LYS A 424 -35.68 5.83 -46.85
CA LYS A 424 -35.09 5.89 -45.49
C LYS A 424 -34.05 4.78 -45.17
N PHE A 425 -33.60 4.01 -46.17
CA PHE A 425 -32.52 3.03 -46.02
C PHE A 425 -31.13 3.64 -46.29
N PRO A 426 -30.09 3.19 -45.56
CA PRO A 426 -28.72 3.68 -45.74
C PRO A 426 -28.15 3.21 -47.08
N VAL A 427 -27.57 4.14 -47.84
CA VAL A 427 -26.78 3.87 -49.04
C VAL A 427 -25.45 3.28 -48.59
N TYR A 428 -25.30 1.96 -48.75
CA TYR A 428 -24.10 1.23 -48.39
C TYR A 428 -22.97 1.51 -49.39
N ASN A 429 -21.87 2.09 -48.93
CA ASN A 429 -20.66 2.29 -49.72
C ASN A 429 -19.66 1.15 -49.41
N HIS A 430 -19.27 0.38 -50.43
CA HIS A 430 -18.37 -0.78 -50.31
C HIS A 430 -17.02 -0.44 -49.65
N ASN A 431 -16.49 0.78 -49.86
CA ASN A 431 -15.23 1.23 -49.25
C ASN A 431 -15.30 1.45 -47.73
N ILE A 432 -16.52 1.52 -47.16
CA ILE A 432 -16.73 1.67 -45.72
C ILE A 432 -16.66 0.30 -45.05
N LEU A 433 -17.36 -0.70 -45.60
CA LEU A 433 -17.32 -2.07 -45.09
C LEU A 433 -15.90 -2.63 -45.08
N SER A 434 -15.08 -2.34 -46.09
CA SER A 434 -13.69 -2.79 -46.15
C SER A 434 -12.81 -2.23 -45.02
N ASN A 435 -13.01 -0.96 -44.61
CA ASN A 435 -12.26 -0.37 -43.50
C ASN A 435 -12.63 -0.97 -42.14
N TYR A 436 -13.91 -1.32 -41.94
CA TYR A 436 -14.35 -1.94 -40.67
C TYR A 436 -14.13 -3.45 -40.61
N ALA A 437 -14.01 -4.11 -41.77
CA ALA A 437 -13.68 -5.53 -41.85
C ALA A 437 -12.36 -5.87 -41.16
N PHE A 438 -11.42 -4.93 -41.08
CA PHE A 438 -10.15 -5.10 -40.35
C PHE A 438 -10.21 -4.55 -38.91
N VAL A 439 -10.85 -3.40 -38.70
CA VAL A 439 -10.88 -2.72 -37.38
C VAL A 439 -11.64 -3.52 -36.33
N ILE A 440 -12.78 -4.13 -36.68
CA ILE A 440 -13.61 -4.88 -35.72
C ILE A 440 -12.87 -6.13 -35.21
N PRO A 441 -12.28 -7.00 -36.07
CA PRO A 441 -11.44 -8.09 -35.61
C PRO A 441 -10.26 -7.63 -34.76
N LEU A 442 -9.60 -6.53 -35.15
CA LEU A 442 -8.48 -5.97 -34.37
C LEU A 442 -8.92 -5.57 -32.95
N ILE A 443 -10.06 -4.86 -32.82
CA ILE A 443 -10.64 -4.52 -31.52
C ILE A 443 -10.96 -5.79 -30.72
N ALA A 444 -11.55 -6.81 -31.35
CA ALA A 444 -11.87 -8.06 -30.69
C ALA A 444 -10.61 -8.77 -30.16
N VAL A 445 -9.54 -8.81 -30.97
CA VAL A 445 -8.23 -9.38 -30.56
C VAL A 445 -7.65 -8.62 -29.37
N ILE A 446 -7.67 -7.27 -29.39
CA ILE A 446 -7.21 -6.45 -28.27
C ILE A 446 -8.02 -6.74 -27.01
N CYS A 447 -9.35 -6.78 -27.12
CA CYS A 447 -10.23 -7.06 -25.97
C CYS A 447 -10.01 -8.46 -25.39
N ILE A 448 -9.89 -9.48 -26.24
CA ILE A 448 -9.60 -10.87 -25.82
C ILE A 448 -8.23 -10.92 -25.12
N PHE A 449 -7.22 -10.30 -25.73
CA PHE A 449 -5.87 -10.25 -25.17
C PHE A 449 -5.85 -9.58 -23.79
N PHE A 450 -6.44 -8.39 -23.68
CA PHE A 450 -6.52 -7.66 -22.40
C PHE A 450 -7.32 -8.43 -21.35
N THR A 451 -8.48 -9.00 -21.72
CA THR A 451 -9.29 -9.82 -20.81
C THR A 451 -8.49 -11.03 -20.30
N ALA A 452 -7.84 -11.78 -21.20
CA ALA A 452 -7.05 -12.94 -20.82
C ALA A 452 -5.89 -12.57 -19.89
N ARG A 453 -5.16 -11.50 -20.20
CA ARG A 453 -4.06 -11.01 -19.36
C ARG A 453 -4.54 -10.55 -17.99
N THR A 454 -5.67 -9.85 -17.92
CA THR A 454 -6.27 -9.37 -16.67
C THR A 454 -6.74 -10.53 -15.79
N VAL A 455 -7.48 -11.49 -16.34
CA VAL A 455 -7.95 -12.67 -15.59
C VAL A 455 -6.77 -13.49 -15.04
N LEU A 456 -5.69 -13.63 -15.81
CA LEU A 456 -4.47 -14.29 -15.34
C LEU A 456 -3.81 -13.49 -14.21
N ARG A 457 -3.64 -12.18 -14.39
CA ARG A 457 -3.00 -11.29 -13.41
C ARG A 457 -3.78 -11.18 -12.10
N ASN A 458 -5.09 -11.36 -12.11
CA ASN A 458 -5.89 -11.39 -10.87
C ASN A 458 -5.48 -12.52 -9.91
N ARG A 459 -4.95 -13.63 -10.44
CA ARG A 459 -4.50 -14.77 -9.62
C ARG A 459 -3.27 -14.45 -8.77
N ASP A 460 -2.51 -13.43 -9.16
CA ASP A 460 -1.29 -13.04 -8.47
C ASP A 460 -1.58 -12.50 -7.06
N TRP A 461 -2.82 -12.12 -6.76
CA TRP A 461 -3.27 -11.58 -5.48
C TRP A 461 -3.95 -12.61 -4.58
N GLN A 462 -3.92 -13.91 -4.92
CA GLN A 462 -4.69 -14.93 -4.19
C GLN A 462 -4.25 -15.12 -2.73
N ASN A 463 -2.94 -15.13 -2.46
CA ASN A 463 -2.36 -15.26 -1.14
C ASN A 463 -0.92 -14.72 -1.13
N GLU A 464 -0.35 -14.50 0.07
CA GLU A 464 0.99 -13.94 0.23
C GLU A 464 2.07 -14.71 -0.56
N TYR A 465 2.02 -16.04 -0.57
CA TYR A 465 3.01 -16.86 -1.26
C TYR A 465 3.00 -16.63 -2.77
N ILE A 466 1.83 -16.71 -3.41
CA ILE A 466 1.68 -16.47 -4.85
C ILE A 466 2.09 -15.04 -5.18
N PHE A 467 1.70 -14.08 -4.35
CA PHE A 467 2.03 -12.68 -4.54
C PHE A 467 3.54 -12.43 -4.59
N TRP A 468 4.29 -12.90 -3.58
CA TRP A 468 5.73 -12.70 -3.51
C TRP A 468 6.50 -13.50 -4.56
N THR A 469 6.13 -14.75 -4.77
CA THR A 469 6.78 -15.59 -5.80
C THR A 469 6.52 -15.05 -7.21
N LYS A 470 5.35 -14.45 -7.46
CA LYS A 470 5.09 -13.78 -8.72
C LYS A 470 5.98 -12.56 -8.91
N ILE A 471 6.15 -11.71 -7.89
CA ILE A 471 7.09 -10.58 -7.96
C ILE A 471 8.49 -11.09 -8.26
N LEU A 472 8.97 -12.11 -7.56
CA LEU A 472 10.30 -12.69 -7.82
C LEU A 472 10.43 -13.32 -9.22
N SER A 473 9.34 -13.85 -9.79
CA SER A 473 9.36 -14.35 -11.17
C SER A 473 9.60 -13.25 -12.21
N GLU A 474 9.14 -12.03 -11.94
CA GLU A 474 9.29 -10.86 -12.83
C GLU A 474 10.51 -10.00 -12.45
N GLN A 475 10.87 -9.99 -11.17
CA GLN A 475 11.92 -9.19 -10.56
C GLN A 475 12.77 -10.07 -9.62
N PRO A 476 13.63 -10.97 -10.16
CA PRO A 476 14.42 -11.89 -9.32
C PRO A 476 15.42 -11.20 -8.39
N GLN A 477 15.67 -9.91 -8.58
CA GLN A 477 16.56 -9.10 -7.74
C GLN A 477 15.79 -8.25 -6.72
N ASN A 478 14.49 -8.50 -6.52
CA ASN A 478 13.69 -7.77 -5.55
C ASN A 478 13.97 -8.29 -4.13
N TYR A 479 14.82 -7.57 -3.42
CA TYR A 479 15.22 -7.90 -2.04
C TYR A 479 14.06 -7.78 -1.04
N ASP A 480 13.11 -6.85 -1.24
CA ASP A 480 11.95 -6.69 -0.37
C ASP A 480 11.01 -7.90 -0.49
N ALA A 481 10.82 -8.42 -1.71
CA ALA A 481 10.04 -9.62 -1.96
C ALA A 481 10.67 -10.88 -1.32
N HIS A 482 12.00 -11.03 -1.41
CA HIS A 482 12.72 -12.10 -0.69
C HIS A 482 12.53 -11.99 0.83
N ASN A 483 12.64 -10.78 1.40
CA ASN A 483 12.43 -10.58 2.84
C ASN A 483 11.00 -10.92 3.29
N ASN A 484 10.00 -10.52 2.51
CA ASN A 484 8.61 -10.80 2.83
C ASN A 484 8.26 -12.28 2.63
N LEU A 485 8.83 -12.95 1.63
CA LEU A 485 8.71 -14.39 1.46
C LEU A 485 9.40 -15.17 2.60
N GLY A 486 10.54 -14.67 3.08
CA GLY A 486 11.20 -15.20 4.28
C GLY A 486 10.31 -15.09 5.52
N SER A 487 9.68 -13.94 5.72
CA SER A 487 8.71 -13.71 6.80
C SER A 487 7.49 -14.64 6.69
N TYR A 488 6.98 -14.87 5.47
CA TYR A 488 5.93 -15.85 5.21
C TYR A 488 6.35 -17.27 5.61
N PHE A 489 7.52 -17.75 5.17
CA PHE A 489 7.99 -19.09 5.52
C PHE A 489 8.22 -19.27 7.02
N TYR A 490 8.66 -18.21 7.71
CA TYR A 490 8.81 -18.24 9.16
C TYR A 490 7.46 -18.42 9.87
N LYS A 491 6.42 -17.69 9.45
CA LYS A 491 5.04 -17.86 9.97
C LYS A 491 4.52 -19.29 9.77
N GLN A 492 4.95 -19.98 8.70
CA GLN A 492 4.61 -21.38 8.42
C GLN A 492 5.48 -22.40 9.19
N GLY A 493 6.42 -21.95 10.03
CA GLY A 493 7.37 -22.80 10.75
C GLY A 493 8.52 -23.35 9.89
N ALA A 494 8.65 -22.92 8.64
CA ALA A 494 9.69 -23.37 7.71
C ALA A 494 10.97 -22.53 7.85
N LEU A 495 11.63 -22.62 9.02
CA LEU A 495 12.76 -21.77 9.41
C LEU A 495 13.92 -21.77 8.40
N ASP A 496 14.30 -22.93 7.85
CA ASP A 496 15.42 -23.00 6.89
C ASP A 496 15.13 -22.29 5.58
N ARG A 497 13.88 -22.37 5.09
CA ARG A 497 13.45 -21.63 3.90
C ARG A 497 13.40 -20.14 4.17
N ALA A 498 12.91 -19.75 5.35
CA ALA A 498 12.91 -18.35 5.76
C ALA A 498 14.31 -17.73 5.74
N ILE A 499 15.30 -18.44 6.30
CA ILE A 499 16.70 -18.02 6.31
C ILE A 499 17.25 -17.90 4.88
N CYS A 500 17.01 -18.88 4.01
CA CYS A 500 17.48 -18.85 2.62
C CYS A 500 17.01 -17.59 1.87
N GLU A 501 15.71 -17.27 1.97
CA GLU A 501 15.16 -16.07 1.34
C GLU A 501 15.73 -14.78 1.95
N LEU A 502 15.90 -14.73 3.27
CA LEU A 502 16.46 -13.55 3.94
C LEU A 502 17.96 -13.35 3.65
N GLU A 503 18.73 -14.43 3.52
CA GLU A 503 20.13 -14.40 3.06
C GLU A 503 20.21 -13.82 1.64
N GLU A 504 19.30 -14.22 0.75
CA GLU A 504 19.21 -13.68 -0.60
C GLU A 504 18.83 -12.19 -0.61
N ALA A 505 17.89 -11.77 0.24
CA ALA A 505 17.52 -10.36 0.38
C ALA A 505 18.72 -9.47 0.76
N VAL A 506 19.49 -9.85 1.78
CA VAL A 506 20.68 -9.09 2.22
C VAL A 506 21.85 -9.22 1.22
N ARG A 507 21.93 -10.31 0.46
CA ARG A 507 22.90 -10.47 -0.64
C ARG A 507 22.63 -9.48 -1.77
N LEU A 508 21.37 -9.35 -2.17
CA LEU A 508 20.91 -8.44 -3.23
C LEU A 508 21.04 -6.97 -2.81
N LYS A 509 20.72 -6.65 -1.55
CA LYS A 509 20.87 -5.31 -0.99
C LYS A 509 21.60 -5.35 0.35
N LYS A 510 22.92 -5.15 0.30
CA LYS A 510 23.77 -5.13 1.50
C LYS A 510 23.38 -4.05 2.50
N ASN A 511 22.96 -2.87 2.05
CA ASN A 511 22.53 -1.79 2.94
C ASN A 511 21.02 -1.88 3.25
N TYR A 512 20.57 -3.03 3.73
CA TYR A 512 19.18 -3.29 4.07
C TYR A 512 19.00 -3.62 5.56
N PRO A 513 18.86 -2.60 6.42
CA PRO A 513 18.78 -2.78 7.87
C PRO A 513 17.68 -3.72 8.33
N GLU A 514 16.49 -3.60 7.72
CA GLU A 514 15.32 -4.40 8.04
C GLU A 514 15.56 -5.88 7.73
N GLY A 515 16.14 -6.21 6.56
CA GLY A 515 16.49 -7.58 6.20
C GLY A 515 17.55 -8.20 7.10
N HIS A 516 18.59 -7.45 7.45
CA HIS A 516 19.61 -7.89 8.42
C HIS A 516 19.00 -8.18 9.80
N ASN A 517 18.09 -7.32 10.27
CA ASN A 517 17.40 -7.56 11.54
C ASN A 517 16.47 -8.80 11.49
N SER A 518 15.74 -8.98 10.38
CA SER A 518 14.91 -10.17 10.17
C SER A 518 15.74 -11.46 10.13
N LEU A 519 16.85 -11.46 9.37
CA LEU A 519 17.77 -12.59 9.28
C LEU A 519 18.41 -12.93 10.63
N GLY A 520 18.84 -11.91 11.38
CA GLY A 520 19.35 -12.09 12.74
C GLY A 520 18.33 -12.75 13.67
N THR A 521 17.04 -12.41 13.53
CA THR A 521 15.96 -13.02 14.31
C THR A 521 15.83 -14.51 13.99
N MET A 522 15.88 -14.87 12.70
CA MET A 522 15.83 -16.28 12.29
C MET A 522 17.04 -17.09 12.78
N TYR A 523 18.23 -16.48 12.76
CA TYR A 523 19.43 -17.14 13.29
C TYR A 523 19.37 -17.36 14.80
N ILE A 524 18.74 -16.45 15.57
CA ILE A 524 18.48 -16.69 17.00
C ILE A 524 17.62 -17.92 17.20
N ASP A 525 16.54 -18.07 16.43
CA ASP A 525 15.62 -19.20 16.56
C ASP A 525 16.26 -20.52 16.10
N LYS A 526 17.19 -20.47 15.16
CA LYS A 526 18.02 -21.61 14.75
C LYS A 526 19.13 -21.95 15.75
N GLY A 527 19.37 -21.11 16.76
CA GLY A 527 20.45 -21.25 17.74
C GLY A 527 21.83 -20.79 17.25
N LEU A 528 21.92 -20.13 16.09
CA LEU A 528 23.15 -19.61 15.50
C LEU A 528 23.44 -18.18 16.01
N ILE A 529 23.72 -18.07 17.31
CA ILE A 529 23.81 -16.78 18.01
C ILE A 529 24.90 -15.86 17.43
N ASP A 530 26.06 -16.40 17.06
CA ASP A 530 27.15 -15.60 16.48
C ASP A 530 26.77 -14.96 15.14
N LYS A 531 26.08 -15.72 14.28
CA LYS A 531 25.57 -15.18 13.01
C LYS A 531 24.52 -14.11 13.27
N ALA A 532 23.61 -14.34 14.21
CA ALA A 532 22.59 -13.35 14.56
C ALA A 532 23.20 -12.01 15.01
N ILE A 533 24.22 -12.04 15.88
CA ILE A 533 24.93 -10.84 16.32
C ILE A 533 25.55 -10.10 15.13
N ALA A 534 26.21 -10.81 14.21
CA ALA A 534 26.81 -10.21 13.02
C ALA A 534 25.77 -9.49 12.16
N GLU A 535 24.61 -10.11 11.92
CA GLU A 535 23.52 -9.50 11.14
C GLU A 535 22.93 -8.27 11.85
N TYR A 536 22.67 -8.34 13.16
CA TYR A 536 22.19 -7.17 13.90
C TYR A 536 23.18 -6.01 13.91
N VAL A 537 24.49 -6.29 13.93
CA VAL A 537 25.54 -5.27 13.83
C VAL A 537 25.50 -4.59 12.46
N GLU A 538 25.35 -5.32 11.36
CA GLU A 538 25.16 -4.72 10.04
C GLU A 538 23.86 -3.91 9.97
N ALA A 539 22.76 -4.36 10.60
CA ALA A 539 21.51 -3.60 10.66
C ALA A 539 21.70 -2.21 11.28
N VAL A 540 22.33 -2.13 12.46
CA VAL A 540 22.54 -0.84 13.16
C VAL A 540 23.63 0.02 12.52
N LYS A 541 24.56 -0.57 11.76
CA LYS A 541 25.55 0.14 10.95
C LYS A 541 24.89 0.92 9.82
N TYR A 542 23.94 0.32 9.11
CA TYR A 542 23.21 0.98 8.02
C TYR A 542 22.09 1.89 8.52
N LYS A 543 21.52 1.61 9.70
CA LYS A 543 20.50 2.46 10.35
C LYS A 543 20.86 2.70 11.82
N PRO A 544 21.64 3.76 12.12
CA PRO A 544 22.10 4.03 13.49
C PRO A 544 20.98 4.32 14.49
N VAL A 545 19.81 4.76 14.02
CA VAL A 545 18.59 4.91 14.83
C VAL A 545 17.65 3.76 14.50
N PHE A 546 17.84 2.63 15.18
CA PHE A 546 17.04 1.42 15.01
C PHE A 546 16.85 0.71 16.35
N PRO A 547 15.94 1.21 17.21
CA PRO A 547 15.77 0.70 18.57
C PRO A 547 15.55 -0.82 18.61
N GLN A 548 14.77 -1.36 17.67
CA GLN A 548 14.46 -2.80 17.61
C GLN A 548 15.71 -3.67 17.39
N ALA A 549 16.61 -3.26 16.47
CA ALA A 549 17.84 -4.00 16.22
C ALA A 549 18.78 -3.97 17.43
N TYR A 550 18.88 -2.84 18.15
CA TYR A 550 19.66 -2.77 19.39
C TYR A 550 19.08 -3.65 20.51
N TYR A 551 17.76 -3.69 20.65
CA TYR A 551 17.11 -4.60 21.61
C TYR A 551 17.37 -6.07 21.26
N ASN A 552 17.23 -6.44 19.99
CA ASN A 552 17.51 -7.78 19.51
C ASN A 552 18.98 -8.17 19.68
N LEU A 553 19.91 -7.24 19.42
CA LEU A 553 21.34 -7.40 19.65
C LEU A 553 21.64 -7.60 21.14
N GLY A 554 21.01 -6.83 22.03
CA GLY A 554 21.13 -7.01 23.47
C GLY A 554 20.68 -8.40 23.93
N ASN A 555 19.54 -8.87 23.43
CA ASN A 555 19.04 -10.23 23.71
C ASN A 555 20.00 -11.31 23.19
N ALA A 556 20.57 -11.13 22.00
CA ALA A 556 21.56 -12.04 21.43
C ALA A 556 22.85 -12.09 22.28
N CYS A 557 23.34 -10.94 22.73
CA CYS A 557 24.48 -10.82 23.64
C CYS A 557 24.23 -11.54 24.98
N ILE A 558 23.02 -11.43 25.56
CA ILE A 558 22.65 -12.20 26.76
C ILE A 558 22.73 -13.70 26.52
N LYS A 559 22.22 -14.20 25.38
CA LYS A 559 22.28 -15.62 25.04
C LYS A 559 23.71 -16.11 24.87
N LYS A 560 24.62 -15.26 24.37
CA LYS A 560 26.05 -15.56 24.22
C LYS A 560 26.85 -15.43 25.53
N GLY A 561 26.29 -14.80 26.56
CA GLY A 561 26.98 -14.49 27.82
C GLY A 561 27.75 -13.17 27.82
N MET A 562 27.62 -12.34 26.79
CA MET A 562 28.23 -11.01 26.69
C MET A 562 27.38 -9.96 27.42
N VAL A 563 27.37 -10.02 28.74
CA VAL A 563 26.45 -9.24 29.60
C VAL A 563 26.68 -7.73 29.50
N ASP A 564 27.94 -7.28 29.46
CA ASP A 564 28.26 -5.84 29.36
C ASP A 564 27.76 -5.21 28.06
N ASP A 565 27.96 -5.91 26.93
CA ASP A 565 27.46 -5.47 25.64
C ASP A 565 25.92 -5.46 25.60
N ALA A 566 25.27 -6.44 26.23
CA ALA A 566 23.82 -6.45 26.33
C ALA A 566 23.27 -5.22 27.07
N ILE A 567 23.85 -4.87 28.22
CA ILE A 567 23.48 -3.67 29.00
C ILE A 567 23.61 -2.42 28.13
N LYS A 568 24.73 -2.29 27.41
CA LYS A 568 24.99 -1.17 26.50
C LYS A 568 23.95 -1.08 25.38
N PHE A 569 23.63 -2.20 24.73
CA PHE A 569 22.69 -2.21 23.61
C PHE A 569 21.24 -1.99 24.06
N PHE A 570 20.80 -2.55 25.18
CA PHE A 570 19.50 -2.21 25.76
C PHE A 570 19.41 -0.73 26.11
N GLY A 571 20.45 -0.15 26.75
CA GLY A 571 20.52 1.28 27.02
C GLY A 571 20.40 2.12 25.73
N LYS A 572 21.03 1.68 24.64
CA LYS A 572 20.93 2.34 23.34
C LYS A 572 19.50 2.30 22.78
N ALA A 573 18.85 1.15 22.80
CA ALA A 573 17.45 1.01 22.37
C ALA A 573 16.51 1.93 23.18
N ILE A 574 16.65 1.98 24.50
CA ILE A 574 15.88 2.88 25.38
C ILE A 574 16.14 4.34 25.02
N SER A 575 17.40 4.74 24.81
CA SER A 575 17.77 6.11 24.44
C SER A 575 17.18 6.56 23.10
N GLN A 576 16.80 5.62 22.23
CA GLN A 576 16.19 5.86 20.93
C GLN A 576 14.64 5.76 20.96
N GLY A 577 14.05 5.72 22.15
CA GLY A 577 12.59 5.80 22.34
C GLY A 577 11.89 4.44 22.52
N MET A 578 12.62 3.33 22.64
CA MET A 578 11.99 2.05 23.03
C MET A 578 11.67 2.04 24.53
N TYR A 579 10.42 2.31 24.87
CA TYR A 579 9.89 2.25 26.24
C TYR A 579 8.80 1.17 26.32
N ASN A 580 9.21 -0.07 26.59
CA ASN A 580 8.29 -1.18 26.87
C ASN A 580 8.74 -1.93 28.14
N PRO A 581 7.86 -2.63 28.85
CA PRO A 581 8.24 -3.28 30.11
C PRO A 581 9.28 -4.41 29.90
N GLN A 582 9.27 -5.06 28.73
CA GLN A 582 10.18 -6.17 28.42
C GLN A 582 11.65 -5.74 28.37
N ILE A 583 11.98 -4.60 27.76
CA ILE A 583 13.37 -4.14 27.68
C ILE A 583 13.93 -3.80 29.07
N PHE A 584 13.11 -3.24 29.95
CA PHE A 584 13.50 -2.99 31.33
C PHE A 584 13.66 -4.28 32.14
N ASN A 585 12.79 -5.28 31.95
CA ASN A 585 12.95 -6.61 32.52
C ASN A 585 14.28 -7.25 32.06
N ASN A 586 14.54 -7.27 30.74
CA ASN A 586 15.75 -7.89 30.20
C ASN A 586 17.02 -7.16 30.64
N LEU A 587 16.99 -5.82 30.73
CA LEU A 587 18.09 -5.03 31.27
C LEU A 587 18.31 -5.28 32.77
N GLY A 588 17.24 -5.40 33.55
CA GLY A 588 17.31 -5.79 34.96
C GLY A 588 17.97 -7.16 35.12
N SER A 589 17.56 -8.14 34.30
CA SER A 589 18.16 -9.47 34.27
C SER A 589 19.62 -9.47 33.83
N ALA A 590 20.01 -8.55 32.94
CA ALA A 590 21.40 -8.34 32.57
C ALA A 590 22.23 -7.80 33.74
N TYR A 591 21.74 -6.79 34.46
CA TYR A 591 22.39 -6.28 35.66
C TYR A 591 22.50 -7.34 36.75
N MET A 592 21.46 -8.15 36.94
CA MET A 592 21.48 -9.25 37.90
C MET A 592 22.58 -10.28 37.56
N LYS A 593 22.71 -10.67 36.28
CA LYS A 593 23.81 -11.56 35.83
C LYS A 593 25.20 -10.96 36.06
N LYS A 594 25.32 -9.63 36.09
CA LYS A 594 26.56 -8.92 36.39
C LYS A 594 26.82 -8.75 37.90
N GLY A 595 25.86 -9.13 38.76
CA GLY A 595 25.91 -8.92 40.21
C GLY A 595 25.52 -7.52 40.66
N MET A 596 25.01 -6.68 39.77
CA MET A 596 24.60 -5.30 40.04
C MET A 596 23.13 -5.26 40.48
N MET A 597 22.88 -5.71 41.72
CA MET A 597 21.52 -5.96 42.23
C MET A 597 20.68 -4.67 42.38
N ASP A 598 21.29 -3.54 42.75
CA ASP A 598 20.56 -2.28 42.93
C ASP A 598 20.07 -1.72 41.58
N GLU A 599 20.92 -1.77 40.57
CA GLU A 599 20.58 -1.40 39.20
C GLU A 599 19.51 -2.35 38.62
N ALA A 600 19.58 -3.64 38.94
CA ALA A 600 18.56 -4.61 38.55
C ALA A 600 17.18 -4.24 39.14
N VAL A 601 17.11 -3.98 40.45
CA VAL A 601 15.88 -3.53 41.13
C VAL A 601 15.34 -2.26 40.48
N ALA A 602 16.20 -1.28 40.21
CA ALA A 602 15.78 -0.03 39.58
C ALA A 602 15.15 -0.27 38.19
N GLN A 603 15.72 -1.16 37.37
CA GLN A 603 15.13 -1.46 36.06
C GLN A 603 13.84 -2.28 36.18
N TYR A 604 13.76 -3.26 37.08
CA TYR A 604 12.53 -4.00 37.30
C TYR A 604 11.39 -3.09 37.80
N GLN A 605 11.67 -2.16 38.72
CA GLN A 605 10.70 -1.16 39.15
C GLN A 605 10.25 -0.25 37.99
N ARG A 606 11.17 0.11 37.08
CA ARG A 606 10.80 0.81 35.84
C ARG A 606 9.89 -0.04 34.95
N ALA A 607 10.15 -1.35 34.81
CA ALA A 607 9.25 -2.25 34.09
C ALA A 607 7.84 -2.24 34.69
N LEU A 608 7.71 -2.32 36.02
CA LEU A 608 6.42 -2.26 36.73
C LEU A 608 5.75 -0.88 36.67
N SER A 609 6.52 0.20 36.55
CA SER A 609 5.98 1.54 36.34
C SER A 609 5.30 1.70 34.97
N VAL A 610 5.77 0.94 33.97
CA VAL A 610 5.18 0.90 32.62
C VAL A 610 4.03 -0.09 32.57
N TYR A 611 4.19 -1.27 33.16
CA TYR A 611 3.16 -2.30 33.22
C TYR A 611 3.20 -3.02 34.56
N ARG A 612 2.22 -2.70 35.41
CA ARG A 612 2.16 -3.17 36.81
C ARG A 612 1.93 -4.68 36.91
N ASP A 613 1.11 -5.26 36.03
CA ASP A 613 0.67 -6.66 36.16
C ASP A 613 1.62 -7.63 35.43
N PHE A 614 2.94 -7.48 35.65
CA PHE A 614 3.97 -8.29 35.01
C PHE A 614 4.52 -9.35 35.96
N ALA A 615 3.93 -10.56 35.93
CA ALA A 615 4.28 -11.65 36.84
C ALA A 615 5.77 -12.01 36.83
N GLU A 616 6.41 -12.03 35.65
CA GLU A 616 7.85 -12.34 35.52
C GLU A 616 8.73 -11.32 36.25
N VAL A 617 8.40 -10.03 36.17
CA VAL A 617 9.17 -8.96 36.83
C VAL A 617 9.02 -9.03 38.34
N HIS A 618 7.80 -9.28 38.84
CA HIS A 618 7.57 -9.54 40.27
C HIS A 618 8.37 -10.76 40.75
N SER A 619 8.41 -11.85 39.97
CA SER A 619 9.22 -13.02 40.27
C SER A 619 10.72 -12.69 40.33
N ASN A 620 11.20 -11.84 39.40
CA ASN A 620 12.60 -11.41 39.35
C ASN A 620 12.97 -10.47 40.50
N LEU A 621 12.09 -9.52 40.87
CA LEU A 621 12.28 -8.69 42.07
C LEU A 621 12.32 -9.53 43.34
N GLY A 622 11.40 -10.48 43.45
CA GLY A 622 11.37 -11.44 44.54
C GLY A 622 12.67 -12.22 44.68
N TYR A 623 13.22 -12.69 43.55
CA TYR A 623 14.54 -13.32 43.52
C TYR A 623 15.65 -12.38 44.00
N VAL A 624 15.72 -11.15 43.49
CA VAL A 624 16.76 -10.19 43.89
C VAL A 624 16.66 -9.83 45.38
N TYR A 625 15.44 -9.63 45.92
CA TYR A 625 15.27 -9.36 47.35
C TYR A 625 15.64 -10.56 48.22
N THR A 626 15.41 -11.79 47.73
CA THR A 626 15.86 -13.01 48.40
C THR A 626 17.39 -13.03 48.52
N GLU A 627 18.10 -12.73 47.44
CA GLU A 627 19.57 -12.69 47.44
C GLU A 627 20.12 -11.56 48.32
N LYS A 628 19.38 -10.44 48.46
CA LYS A 628 19.73 -9.35 49.38
C LYS A 628 19.38 -9.63 50.85
N GLY A 629 18.70 -10.75 51.15
CA GLY A 629 18.22 -11.11 52.49
C GLY A 629 16.98 -10.34 52.95
N ASP A 630 16.35 -9.55 52.07
CA ASP A 630 15.10 -8.84 52.38
C ASP A 630 13.91 -9.75 52.13
N LEU A 631 13.70 -10.68 53.06
CA LEU A 631 12.75 -11.78 52.89
C LEU A 631 11.30 -11.29 52.87
N ASP A 632 10.98 -10.19 53.57
CA ASP A 632 9.62 -9.64 53.60
C ASP A 632 9.22 -9.08 52.23
N ARG A 633 10.08 -8.27 51.60
CA ARG A 633 9.84 -7.80 50.24
C ARG A 633 9.88 -8.94 49.24
N ALA A 634 10.76 -9.92 49.42
CA ALA A 634 10.81 -11.10 48.56
C ALA A 634 9.47 -11.86 48.57
N VAL A 635 8.90 -12.16 49.75
CA VAL A 635 7.60 -12.83 49.87
C VAL A 635 6.49 -12.00 49.22
N PHE A 636 6.48 -10.68 49.44
CA PHE A 636 5.48 -9.80 48.85
C PHE A 636 5.49 -9.89 47.31
N GLU A 637 6.65 -9.68 46.70
CA GLU A 637 6.79 -9.68 45.23
C GLU A 637 6.47 -11.06 44.64
N LEU A 638 6.92 -12.14 45.28
CA LEU A 638 6.65 -13.50 44.81
C LEU A 638 5.16 -13.87 44.93
N LYS A 639 4.48 -13.41 45.98
CA LYS A 639 3.02 -13.60 46.11
C LYS A 639 2.26 -12.80 45.06
N GLU A 640 2.70 -11.60 44.71
CA GLU A 640 2.11 -10.85 43.59
C GLU A 640 2.33 -11.56 42.25
N ALA A 641 3.54 -12.09 42.00
CA ALA A 641 3.80 -12.92 40.82
C ALA A 641 2.85 -14.12 40.73
N LEU A 642 2.61 -14.81 41.85
CA LEU A 642 1.70 -15.97 41.93
C LEU A 642 0.22 -15.58 41.91
N ARG A 643 -0.15 -14.38 42.39
CA ARG A 643 -1.51 -13.84 42.25
C ARG A 643 -1.83 -13.59 40.77
N LEU A 644 -0.87 -13.04 40.04
CA LEU A 644 -0.99 -12.76 38.60
C LEU A 644 -0.91 -14.04 37.76
N GLN A 645 0.00 -14.95 38.11
CA GLN A 645 0.19 -16.22 37.41
C GLN A 645 0.39 -17.36 38.43
N PRO A 646 -0.70 -18.03 38.85
CA PRO A 646 -0.64 -19.11 39.83
C PRO A 646 0.16 -20.35 39.40
N SER A 647 0.49 -20.48 38.11
CA SER A 647 1.29 -21.57 37.55
C SER A 647 2.77 -21.22 37.33
N HIS A 648 3.23 -20.07 37.83
CA HIS A 648 4.59 -19.59 37.55
C HIS A 648 5.64 -20.39 38.33
N ALA A 649 6.18 -21.44 37.71
CA ALA A 649 7.10 -22.38 38.36
C ALA A 649 8.30 -21.73 39.05
N ASN A 650 8.95 -20.75 38.40
CA ASN A 650 10.10 -20.05 39.01
C ASN A 650 9.72 -19.21 40.24
N ALA A 651 8.51 -18.64 40.29
CA ALA A 651 8.06 -17.86 41.44
C ALA A 651 7.77 -18.79 42.63
N HIS A 652 7.18 -19.97 42.39
CA HIS A 652 7.05 -21.03 43.39
C HIS A 652 8.42 -21.50 43.90
N ASN A 653 9.38 -21.75 43.00
CA ASN A 653 10.74 -22.12 43.40
C ASN A 653 11.39 -21.02 44.26
N ASN A 654 11.30 -19.76 43.84
CA ASN A 654 11.91 -18.65 44.59
C ASN A 654 11.22 -18.45 45.95
N LEU A 655 9.90 -18.64 46.04
CA LEU A 655 9.16 -18.56 47.30
C LEU A 655 9.56 -19.70 48.25
N GLY A 656 9.73 -20.91 47.72
CA GLY A 656 10.28 -22.02 48.49
C GLY A 656 11.69 -21.71 49.02
N ALA A 657 12.55 -21.07 48.21
CA ALA A 657 13.88 -20.68 48.63
C ALA A 657 13.85 -19.64 49.78
N VAL A 658 12.93 -18.67 49.73
CA VAL A 658 12.71 -17.73 50.83
C VAL A 658 12.28 -18.46 52.10
N TYR A 659 11.34 -19.41 52.00
CA TYR A 659 10.91 -20.20 53.16
C TYR A 659 12.03 -21.07 53.75
N CYS A 660 12.94 -21.62 52.92
CA CYS A 660 14.14 -22.29 53.43
C CYS A 660 15.02 -21.34 54.25
N GLN A 661 15.26 -20.11 53.78
CA GLN A 661 16.05 -19.12 54.53
C GLN A 661 15.38 -18.70 55.85
N GLN A 662 14.05 -18.78 55.93
CA GLN A 662 13.29 -18.56 57.16
C GLN A 662 13.22 -19.81 58.07
N GLY A 663 13.78 -20.95 57.66
CA GLY A 663 13.69 -22.23 58.39
C GLY A 663 12.34 -22.94 58.30
N LEU A 664 11.45 -22.51 57.39
CA LEU A 664 10.11 -23.07 57.17
C LEU A 664 10.15 -24.21 56.14
N TRP A 665 10.85 -25.28 56.48
CA TRP A 665 11.19 -26.38 55.56
C TRP A 665 9.98 -27.08 54.91
N ASP A 666 8.88 -27.25 55.62
CA ASP A 666 7.70 -27.93 55.08
C ASP A 666 6.92 -27.05 54.10
N MET A 667 6.84 -25.74 54.37
CA MET A 667 6.28 -24.77 53.43
C MET A 667 7.16 -24.64 52.19
N ALA A 668 8.49 -24.64 52.36
CA ALA A 668 9.43 -24.64 51.26
C ALA A 668 9.24 -25.86 50.34
N LEU A 669 9.11 -27.06 50.93
CA LEU A 669 8.90 -28.29 50.20
C LEU A 669 7.59 -28.27 49.38
N ASP A 670 6.49 -27.77 49.94
CA ASP A 670 5.23 -27.62 49.21
C ASP A 670 5.36 -26.70 47.99
N GLU A 671 6.03 -25.55 48.15
CA GLU A 671 6.27 -24.62 47.05
C GLU A 671 7.19 -25.19 45.97
N PHE A 672 8.28 -25.89 46.33
CA PHE A 672 9.11 -26.55 45.33
C PHE A 672 8.38 -27.67 44.60
N MET A 673 7.53 -28.44 45.29
CA MET A 673 6.70 -29.47 44.66
C MET A 673 5.70 -28.86 43.68
N LYS A 674 5.12 -27.70 43.98
CA LYS A 674 4.31 -26.92 43.01
C LYS A 674 5.16 -26.48 41.82
N ALA A 675 6.39 -25.99 42.05
CA ALA A 675 7.29 -25.60 40.98
C ALA A 675 7.57 -26.76 40.01
N VAL A 676 7.88 -27.96 40.52
CA VAL A 676 8.08 -29.18 39.72
C VAL A 676 6.78 -29.64 39.06
N ARG A 677 5.62 -29.47 39.71
CA ARG A 677 4.32 -29.80 39.10
C ARG A 677 4.03 -28.92 37.88
N PHE A 678 4.32 -27.63 37.96
CA PHE A 678 4.09 -26.70 36.86
C PHE A 678 5.17 -26.74 35.79
N ASP A 679 6.43 -26.99 36.17
CA ASP A 679 7.54 -27.25 35.26
C ASP A 679 8.37 -28.46 35.74
N PRO A 680 8.07 -29.66 35.22
CA PRO A 680 8.81 -30.87 35.57
C PRO A 680 10.30 -30.84 35.20
N LYS A 681 10.76 -29.86 34.40
CA LYS A 681 12.16 -29.72 34.01
C LYS A 681 12.91 -28.69 34.84
N ASN A 682 12.28 -28.11 35.86
CA ASN A 682 12.91 -27.10 36.71
C ASN A 682 14.02 -27.72 37.58
N ALA A 683 15.25 -27.70 37.07
CA ALA A 683 16.42 -28.30 37.72
C ALA A 683 16.67 -27.69 39.13
N SER A 684 16.46 -26.38 39.29
CA SER A 684 16.63 -25.69 40.57
C SER A 684 15.64 -26.16 41.63
N ALA A 685 14.37 -26.37 41.27
CA ALA A 685 13.38 -26.92 42.18
C ALA A 685 13.69 -28.37 42.57
N HIS A 686 14.10 -29.20 41.59
CA HIS A 686 14.57 -30.56 41.84
C HIS A 686 15.78 -30.59 42.79
N LYS A 687 16.76 -29.70 42.60
CA LYS A 687 17.90 -29.53 43.52
C LYS A 687 17.40 -29.24 44.94
N ASN A 688 16.55 -28.23 45.09
CA ASN A 688 16.10 -27.77 46.40
C ASN A 688 15.30 -28.84 47.15
N ILE A 689 14.43 -29.59 46.46
CA ILE A 689 13.72 -30.75 47.04
C ILE A 689 14.69 -31.84 47.46
N GLY A 690 15.63 -32.20 46.58
CA GLY A 690 16.62 -33.24 46.84
C GLY A 690 17.49 -32.93 48.06
N MET A 691 17.92 -31.66 48.19
CA MET A 691 18.70 -31.18 49.33
C MET A 691 17.90 -31.22 50.66
N ILE A 692 16.61 -30.88 50.64
CA ILE A 692 15.74 -30.99 51.83
C ILE A 692 15.62 -32.45 52.26
N TYR A 693 15.35 -33.38 51.33
CA TYR A 693 15.22 -34.80 51.66
C TYR A 693 16.54 -35.40 52.15
N PHE A 694 17.66 -35.00 51.55
CA PHE A 694 18.99 -35.41 52.00
C PHE A 694 19.24 -34.98 53.46
N THR A 695 18.92 -33.72 53.78
CA THR A 695 19.04 -33.19 55.15
C THR A 695 18.11 -33.89 56.14
N LYS A 696 16.91 -34.28 55.70
CA LYS A 696 15.95 -35.07 56.50
C LYS A 696 16.32 -36.57 56.62
N GLY A 697 17.38 -37.03 55.95
CA GLY A 697 17.84 -38.43 55.97
C GLY A 697 17.10 -39.36 55.00
N ASP A 698 16.17 -38.87 54.18
CA ASP A 698 15.47 -39.66 53.16
C ASP A 698 16.33 -39.74 51.89
N LYS A 699 17.31 -40.65 51.94
CA LYS A 699 18.28 -40.86 50.86
C LYS A 699 17.63 -41.31 49.55
N GLN A 700 16.47 -41.99 49.60
CA GLN A 700 15.79 -42.47 48.40
C GLN A 700 15.19 -41.30 47.61
N ARG A 701 14.36 -40.47 48.25
CA ARG A 701 13.75 -39.32 47.57
C ARG A 701 14.78 -38.26 47.18
N ALA A 702 15.82 -38.08 48.00
CA ALA A 702 16.94 -37.22 47.65
C ALA A 702 17.59 -37.67 46.34
N ARG A 703 17.86 -38.97 46.20
CA ARG A 703 18.45 -39.56 44.99
C ARG A 703 17.58 -39.33 43.75
N GLU A 704 16.27 -39.54 43.86
CA GLU A 704 15.32 -39.35 42.74
C GLU A 704 15.33 -37.91 42.21
N HIS A 705 15.21 -36.91 43.09
CA HIS A 705 15.16 -35.52 42.68
C HIS A 705 16.53 -34.98 42.22
N LEU A 706 17.63 -35.34 42.89
CA LEU A 706 18.97 -34.94 42.45
C LEU A 706 19.36 -35.58 41.11
N LEU A 707 18.88 -36.78 40.80
CA LEU A 707 19.04 -37.37 39.47
C LEU A 707 18.31 -36.57 38.39
N GLN A 708 17.07 -36.12 38.64
CA GLN A 708 16.36 -35.25 37.70
C GLN A 708 17.06 -33.89 37.55
N MET A 709 17.56 -33.31 38.64
CA MET A 709 18.39 -32.10 38.57
C MET A 709 19.58 -32.30 37.62
N LEU A 710 20.37 -33.37 37.78
CA LEU A 710 21.52 -33.65 36.90
C LEU A 710 21.10 -33.90 35.45
N ARG A 711 19.94 -34.55 35.25
CA ARG A 711 19.40 -34.79 33.91
C ARG A 711 19.07 -33.48 33.18
N TYR A 712 18.57 -32.48 33.91
CA TYR A 712 18.12 -31.21 33.32
C TYR A 712 19.20 -30.14 33.31
N ASP A 713 20.11 -30.11 34.30
CA ASP A 713 21.28 -29.24 34.30
C ASP A 713 22.50 -29.92 34.95
N PRO A 714 23.39 -30.54 34.16
CA PRO A 714 24.63 -31.13 34.66
C PRO A 714 25.62 -30.12 35.26
N ASN A 715 25.46 -28.80 35.01
CA ASN A 715 26.42 -27.80 35.50
C ASN A 715 26.44 -27.69 37.03
N TYR A 716 25.40 -28.18 37.71
CA TYR A 716 25.40 -28.27 39.18
C TYR A 716 26.55 -29.11 39.74
N LEU A 717 27.17 -30.00 38.95
CA LEU A 717 28.37 -30.73 39.36
C LEU A 717 29.61 -29.86 39.61
N LYS A 718 29.60 -28.60 39.13
CA LYS A 718 30.68 -27.64 39.41
C LYS A 718 30.64 -27.11 40.85
N ASP A 719 29.49 -27.20 41.52
CA ASP A 719 29.35 -26.89 42.93
C ASP A 719 29.91 -28.07 43.75
N ALA A 720 30.98 -27.83 44.49
CA ALA A 720 31.66 -28.85 45.27
C ALA A 720 30.76 -29.49 46.34
N GLY A 721 29.82 -28.72 46.90
CA GLY A 721 28.86 -29.22 47.88
C GLY A 721 27.85 -30.16 47.24
N ILE A 722 27.32 -29.80 46.06
CA ILE A 722 26.43 -30.68 45.30
C ILE A 722 27.18 -31.93 44.84
N TYR A 723 28.41 -31.79 44.33
CA TYR A 723 29.26 -32.91 43.90
C TYR A 723 29.44 -33.95 45.02
N ALA A 724 29.79 -33.49 46.23
CA ALA A 724 29.98 -34.36 47.38
C ALA A 724 28.70 -35.15 47.72
N ILE A 725 27.54 -34.47 47.71
CA ILE A 725 26.25 -35.10 48.03
C ILE A 725 25.83 -36.11 46.96
N VAL A 726 25.98 -35.78 45.68
CA VAL A 726 25.61 -36.72 44.61
C VAL A 726 26.57 -37.91 44.52
N SER A 727 27.85 -37.72 44.89
CA SER A 727 28.82 -38.82 45.05
C SER A 727 28.46 -39.73 46.23
N GLU A 728 28.12 -39.16 47.41
CA GLU A 728 27.67 -39.93 48.58
C GLU A 728 26.43 -40.79 48.25
N LEU A 729 25.51 -40.24 47.45
CA LEU A 729 24.29 -40.93 47.03
C LEU A 729 24.52 -41.93 45.87
N GLY A 730 25.75 -42.06 45.37
CA GLY A 730 26.12 -42.97 44.29
C GLY A 730 25.42 -42.64 42.96
N LEU A 731 25.22 -41.35 42.67
CA LEU A 731 24.61 -40.85 41.43
C LEU A 731 25.62 -40.62 40.31
N ILE A 732 26.88 -40.44 40.66
CA ILE A 732 28.01 -40.31 39.75
C ILE A 732 29.09 -41.32 40.15
N LYS A 733 29.89 -41.77 39.18
CA LYS A 733 31.09 -42.57 39.44
C LYS A 733 32.29 -41.63 39.29
N ASP A 734 33.27 -41.76 40.20
CA ASP A 734 34.51 -40.97 40.20
C ASP A 734 35.29 -41.07 38.88
#